data_AF-A0ABD1CUC3-F1
#
_entry.id   AF-A0ABD1CUC3-F1
#
_cell.length_a   1.000
_cell.length_b   1.000
_cell.length_c   1.000
_cell.angle_alpha   90.00
_cell.angle_beta   90.00
_cell.angle_gamma   90.00
#
_symmetry.space_group_name_H-M   'P 1'
#
loop_
_entity.id
_entity.type
_entity.pdbx_description
1 polymer ?
#
loop_
_entity_poly.entity_id
_entity_poly.type
_entity_poly.pdbx_seq_one_letter_code
_entity_poly.pdbx_strand_id
1 'polypeptide(L)'
;MFSKMIAVLALATVAIAAPQHQEAARFPAGVNPAACPSYPNCDNAALHNPQPQNNHAANHWNPNWNAQPAAQPSWNAPQPSWNPAPQPSWNQWNAPQPAAPAWNAQPSWNSYPAVSGPSHNHLAAAPATGGDKYPAGVNPQTCPNYPFCDNSAPAGAPQVAPLPGYTELLITGGGNGLGRALALEFATRGCTVIVVDIDRAAAEQTCTELRRKQVAAYAYRVDVSSYEQVEAMAFDVQKTIGPVDILVNNAGLVHFNFLEDTSTDIANRVIDINVKSHIWVKSLATIVYQDIGPVDILVNNAGLIHFTFLQDSSEQDVNRLIDVNVKSYIWTTNDNLGEAIQFLRDFDREAAEMCNRVTNSEWKYAINSTEFNKRRMREQQNLASKFECLSWRRAASFDSSTIVDTGIRRQLGRIVEPGRCGLGDDKYAEITHVISLMKENYNNAKVCPYHGPHTTAITAQSANYVTGYATYCDLKLEPDLVQIMETSKVEPELRHYWTAWREKSGPPVKNTFMRYIDLANQAAERHGFNDAGDQMRSVYDDSDFFFTVNDLWTKVQPLYKQLVTFARKGLVRQYGEHVVRRDGPIPAHLLGNMWGQNWRNILDIIRTGPPEMPDITGEMVRQGYTPLKMFQTAEEFFTSIGLPPMAPEFWRNSLLQKSNEVTGNCAASAWDFCNKVDFRIKQCTQVTLDDFINAHHEMTHVQYYMQYSSQPFLYREGPNPAFHEAMANAISLCVGGPAHLQKLGLLNTPVSVLNGNTMINIEYLLNLALDKLPFMAFSLALEKWRWYVFEKGPVGMNARWWELRLRYQGIIPPLVRGYEHFDAGAKYHVISDQDYIKYFVATVLQFQIYSELCLASHHVGPLHTCNFYRSREAGRIISDVMQQGASLTSSQLIKLLTRGKTSRLSVEPLLDFFRPLEAWLELQNRDEPVIGWSSRMEDVALYQPLERNGRNAAETGAVLCWMVQILMCTCIYAFY
;
A
#
# COMPACT_ATOMS: atom_id res chain seq x y z
N MET A 1 -45.40 48.82 -27.76
CA MET A 1 -45.86 47.81 -26.78
C MET A 1 -44.80 46.74 -26.50
N PHE A 2 -43.96 46.35 -27.46
CA PHE A 2 -42.83 45.44 -27.22
C PHE A 2 -41.79 45.96 -26.17
N SER A 3 -41.49 47.26 -26.11
CA SER A 3 -40.60 47.81 -25.06
C SER A 3 -41.19 47.83 -23.65
N LYS A 4 -42.52 47.78 -23.49
CA LYS A 4 -43.15 47.68 -22.16
C LYS A 4 -43.35 46.22 -21.72
N MET A 5 -43.43 45.29 -22.68
CA MET A 5 -43.43 43.85 -22.39
C MET A 5 -42.04 43.35 -21.97
N ILE A 6 -40.96 43.90 -22.56
CA ILE A 6 -39.58 43.61 -22.12
C ILE A 6 -39.31 44.19 -20.72
N ALA A 7 -39.90 45.34 -20.35
CA ALA A 7 -39.75 45.89 -19.00
C ALA A 7 -40.51 45.09 -17.93
N VAL A 8 -41.69 44.52 -18.26
CA VAL A 8 -42.46 43.68 -17.33
C VAL A 8 -41.89 42.26 -17.23
N LEU A 9 -41.34 41.70 -18.32
CA LEU A 9 -40.60 40.43 -18.27
C LEU A 9 -39.24 40.59 -17.57
N ALA A 10 -38.54 41.72 -17.73
CA ALA A 10 -37.32 42.01 -16.98
C ALA A 10 -37.59 42.19 -15.47
N LEU A 11 -38.78 42.67 -15.08
CA LEU A 11 -39.17 42.75 -13.66
C LEU A 11 -39.72 41.43 -13.08
N ALA A 12 -40.25 40.52 -13.92
CA ALA A 12 -40.74 39.21 -13.48
C ALA A 12 -39.64 38.13 -13.45
N THR A 13 -38.64 38.17 -14.34
CA THR A 13 -37.48 37.26 -14.25
C THR A 13 -36.48 37.67 -13.17
N VAL A 14 -36.55 38.91 -12.67
CA VAL A 14 -35.77 39.38 -11.51
C VAL A 14 -36.44 39.01 -10.17
N ALA A 15 -37.68 38.48 -10.17
CA ALA A 15 -38.38 38.07 -8.94
C ALA A 15 -38.38 36.54 -8.67
N ILE A 16 -37.87 35.70 -9.59
CA ILE A 16 -37.83 34.22 -9.39
C ILE A 16 -36.38 33.66 -9.44
N ALA A 17 -35.38 34.49 -9.76
CA ALA A 17 -33.97 34.11 -9.66
C ALA A 17 -33.18 35.18 -8.91
N ALA A 18 -33.46 35.30 -7.61
CA ALA A 18 -32.50 35.83 -6.65
C ALA A 18 -32.35 34.78 -5.55
N PRO A 19 -31.19 34.11 -5.42
CA PRO A 19 -30.79 33.63 -4.12
C PRO A 19 -30.70 34.88 -3.23
N GLN A 20 -31.41 34.90 -2.10
CA GLN A 20 -30.98 35.76 -1.01
C GLN A 20 -29.54 35.35 -0.69
N HIS A 21 -28.58 36.11 -1.21
CA HIS A 21 -27.21 36.10 -0.73
C HIS A 21 -27.28 36.47 0.75
N GLN A 22 -27.25 35.46 1.63
CA GLN A 22 -26.59 35.65 2.90
C GLN A 22 -25.11 35.84 2.59
N GLU A 23 -24.58 37.06 2.80
CA GLU A 23 -23.14 37.36 2.86
C GLU A 23 -22.39 36.57 3.97
N ALA A 24 -23.01 35.54 4.56
CA ALA A 24 -22.47 34.75 5.66
C ALA A 24 -21.57 33.57 5.21
N ALA A 25 -21.31 33.39 3.91
CA ALA A 25 -20.55 32.24 3.39
C ALA A 25 -19.22 32.59 2.69
N ARG A 26 -18.64 33.77 2.97
CA ARG A 26 -17.27 34.12 2.53
C ARG A 26 -16.27 34.24 3.68
N PHE A 27 -16.76 34.22 4.92
CA PHE A 27 -15.98 34.42 6.14
C PHE A 27 -16.45 33.43 7.22
N PRO A 28 -15.56 32.75 7.97
CA PRO A 28 -15.95 31.92 9.11
C PRO A 28 -16.61 32.75 10.22
N ALA A 29 -17.35 32.09 11.12
CA ALA A 29 -17.93 32.74 12.30
C ALA A 29 -16.84 33.45 13.13
N GLY A 30 -16.96 34.77 13.29
CA GLY A 30 -16.01 35.61 14.05
C GLY A 30 -15.12 36.54 13.22
N VAL A 31 -15.14 36.48 11.89
CA VAL A 31 -14.35 37.39 11.03
C VAL A 31 -15.22 38.54 10.51
N ASN A 32 -14.84 39.79 10.83
CA ASN A 32 -15.55 40.99 10.36
C ASN A 32 -15.13 41.33 8.91
N PRO A 33 -16.06 41.32 7.94
CA PRO A 33 -15.77 41.61 6.53
C PRO A 33 -15.18 43.00 6.28
N ALA A 34 -15.50 43.99 7.13
CA ALA A 34 -14.96 45.35 7.00
C ALA A 34 -13.49 45.47 7.43
N ALA A 35 -12.98 44.51 8.22
CA ALA A 35 -11.62 44.50 8.74
C ALA A 35 -10.65 43.59 7.95
N CYS A 36 -11.17 42.75 7.05
CA CYS A 36 -10.39 41.84 6.20
C CYS A 36 -11.11 41.60 4.85
N PRO A 37 -11.13 42.61 3.96
CA PRO A 37 -11.83 42.51 2.69
C PRO A 37 -11.16 41.54 1.68
N SER A 38 -9.93 41.09 1.92
CA SER A 38 -9.11 40.27 1.01
C SER A 38 -8.88 38.81 1.48
N TYR A 39 -9.81 38.22 2.23
CA TYR A 39 -9.72 36.82 2.66
C TYR A 39 -9.47 35.86 1.47
N PRO A 40 -8.53 34.89 1.58
CA PRO A 40 -7.82 34.45 2.79
C PRO A 40 -6.51 35.21 3.13
N ASN A 41 -6.12 36.20 2.33
CA ASN A 41 -4.85 36.92 2.49
C ASN A 41 -5.06 38.29 3.14
N CYS A 42 -5.24 38.31 4.46
CA CYS A 42 -5.20 39.54 5.27
C CYS A 42 -4.22 39.35 6.43
N ASP A 43 -3.39 40.36 6.69
CA ASP A 43 -2.50 40.42 7.85
C ASP A 43 -3.22 41.13 9.00
N ASN A 44 -3.46 40.45 10.14
CA ASN A 44 -4.17 41.05 11.28
C ASN A 44 -3.64 40.52 12.62
N ALA A 45 -2.54 41.10 13.08
CA ALA A 45 -1.99 40.96 14.44
C ALA A 45 -2.89 41.54 15.57
N ALA A 46 -4.14 41.93 15.28
CA ALA A 46 -5.03 42.64 16.21
C ALA A 46 -6.25 41.85 16.73
N LEU A 47 -6.38 40.55 16.42
CA LEU A 47 -7.52 39.72 16.87
C LEU A 47 -7.22 38.77 18.05
N HIS A 48 -6.00 38.80 18.59
CA HIS A 48 -5.61 38.03 19.78
C HIS A 48 -5.41 38.92 21.01
N ASN A 49 -6.45 39.63 21.46
CA ASN A 49 -6.50 40.06 22.86
C ASN A 49 -7.89 40.50 23.32
N PRO A 50 -8.68 39.65 24.02
CA PRO A 50 -9.74 40.15 24.86
C PRO A 50 -9.14 40.43 26.26
N GLN A 51 -8.73 41.67 26.53
CA GLN A 51 -8.59 42.11 27.92
C GLN A 51 -9.98 42.41 28.50
N PRO A 52 -10.34 41.88 29.69
CA PRO A 52 -11.46 42.38 30.46
C PRO A 52 -11.05 43.65 31.22
N GLN A 53 -11.81 44.73 31.04
CA GLN A 53 -11.60 45.98 31.78
C GLN A 53 -12.06 45.87 33.24
N ASN A 54 -11.07 46.03 34.12
CA ASN A 54 -11.06 46.80 35.38
C ASN A 54 -11.89 46.32 36.59
N ASN A 55 -11.19 45.89 37.64
CA ASN A 55 -10.86 46.78 38.78
C ASN A 55 -10.08 46.00 39.86
N HIS A 56 -8.81 46.34 40.09
CA HIS A 56 -8.31 46.81 41.39
C HIS A 56 -6.77 46.94 41.39
N ALA A 57 -6.35 48.17 41.72
CA ALA A 57 -5.12 48.59 42.42
C ALA A 57 -3.74 48.27 41.80
N ALA A 58 -3.13 49.38 41.37
CA ALA A 58 -1.74 49.55 40.95
C ALA A 58 -0.71 49.16 42.04
N ASN A 59 0.46 48.71 41.59
CA ASN A 59 1.75 49.24 42.05
C ASN A 59 2.89 48.95 41.05
N HIS A 60 3.83 49.89 41.02
CA HIS A 60 4.81 50.22 39.98
C HIS A 60 6.09 49.36 39.93
N TRP A 61 6.74 49.38 38.74
CA TRP A 61 8.21 49.41 38.47
C TRP A 61 9.04 48.14 38.80
N ASN A 62 10.10 47.69 38.10
CA ASN A 62 11.02 48.19 37.05
C ASN A 62 11.90 46.99 36.60
N PRO A 63 12.33 46.82 35.33
CA PRO A 63 13.19 45.71 34.93
C PRO A 63 14.67 46.10 34.93
N ASN A 64 15.45 45.43 35.78
CA ASN A 64 16.83 45.00 35.54
C ASN A 64 17.30 44.31 36.82
N TRP A 65 18.00 43.17 36.67
CA TRP A 65 19.24 42.81 37.36
C TRP A 65 19.53 41.31 37.19
N ASN A 66 20.63 41.01 36.52
CA ASN A 66 21.33 39.73 36.56
C ASN A 66 21.92 39.50 37.97
N ALA A 67 21.80 38.28 38.52
CA ALA A 67 22.85 37.60 39.30
C ALA A 67 22.39 36.20 39.79
N GLN A 68 23.01 35.17 39.21
CA GLN A 68 23.58 33.93 39.77
C GLN A 68 22.92 33.11 40.93
N PRO A 69 23.18 31.78 40.99
CA PRO A 69 22.34 30.78 41.67
C PRO A 69 22.86 30.36 43.06
N ALA A 70 21.97 29.88 43.94
CA ALA A 70 22.37 29.28 45.22
C ALA A 70 21.56 28.03 45.61
N ALA A 71 22.32 26.95 45.80
CA ALA A 71 22.24 25.90 46.83
C ALA A 71 21.06 24.91 46.88
N GLN A 72 21.40 23.65 46.55
CA GLN A 72 20.78 22.44 47.11
C GLN A 72 21.62 21.93 48.31
N PRO A 73 21.00 21.36 49.37
CA PRO A 73 21.74 20.65 50.40
C PRO A 73 21.95 19.17 50.04
N SER A 74 23.18 18.71 50.27
CA SER A 74 23.67 17.34 50.10
C SER A 74 23.63 16.55 51.41
N TRP A 75 23.49 15.23 51.32
CA TRP A 75 24.00 14.27 52.31
C TRP A 75 24.58 13.04 51.58
N ASN A 76 25.90 12.84 51.72
CA ASN A 76 26.70 11.66 51.32
C ASN A 76 26.53 10.54 52.38
N ALA A 77 26.73 9.24 52.15
CA ALA A 77 27.89 8.49 51.64
C ALA A 77 27.55 6.96 51.61
N PRO A 78 28.44 5.97 51.30
CA PRO A 78 29.79 6.00 50.73
C PRO A 78 30.01 5.06 49.51
N GLN A 79 31.09 5.32 48.75
CA GLN A 79 31.67 4.45 47.72
C GLN A 79 32.89 3.68 48.27
N PRO A 80 33.22 2.51 47.71
CA PRO A 80 34.60 2.06 47.61
C PRO A 80 35.10 2.00 46.15
N SER A 81 36.12 2.84 45.91
CA SER A 81 37.32 2.71 45.09
C SER A 81 37.40 1.78 43.86
N TRP A 82 37.77 2.41 42.75
CA TRP A 82 38.35 1.90 41.51
C TRP A 82 39.68 1.12 41.66
N ASN A 83 39.92 0.10 40.82
CA ASN A 83 41.13 0.01 39.99
C ASN A 83 41.01 -1.06 38.87
N PRO A 84 41.37 -0.78 37.60
CA PRO A 84 41.47 -1.77 36.53
C PRO A 84 42.92 -2.17 36.27
N ALA A 85 43.14 -3.45 35.98
CA ALA A 85 44.33 -3.98 35.32
C ALA A 85 44.00 -5.38 34.74
N PRO A 86 44.82 -5.94 33.85
CA PRO A 86 45.04 -5.54 32.46
C PRO A 86 44.64 -6.66 31.47
N GLN A 87 44.47 -6.30 30.20
CA GLN A 87 44.33 -7.24 29.09
C GLN A 87 45.58 -8.12 28.92
N PRO A 88 45.45 -9.43 28.63
CA PRO A 88 46.49 -10.18 27.95
C PRO A 88 46.29 -10.11 26.44
N SER A 89 47.26 -9.50 25.74
CA SER A 89 47.57 -9.82 24.36
C SER A 89 48.26 -11.19 24.30
N TRP A 90 48.14 -11.91 23.19
CA TRP A 90 49.27 -12.38 22.37
C TRP A 90 48.75 -13.04 21.10
N ASN A 91 49.20 -12.49 19.98
CA ASN A 91 49.23 -13.11 18.66
C ASN A 91 49.90 -14.49 18.71
N GLN A 92 49.38 -15.43 17.92
CA GLN A 92 50.12 -16.28 16.98
C GLN A 92 49.23 -17.45 16.56
N TRP A 93 48.79 -17.49 15.30
CA TRP A 93 48.85 -18.67 14.41
C TRP A 93 48.72 -18.16 12.98
N ASN A 94 49.79 -18.33 12.21
CA ASN A 94 49.95 -17.90 10.82
C ASN A 94 49.75 -19.08 9.85
N ALA A 95 49.39 -18.72 8.61
CA ALA A 95 49.60 -19.39 7.32
C ALA A 95 48.44 -20.25 6.73
N PRO A 96 48.38 -20.40 5.38
CA PRO A 96 48.45 -19.35 4.35
C PRO A 96 47.38 -19.50 3.24
N GLN A 97 47.07 -18.38 2.57
CA GLN A 97 46.22 -18.30 1.36
C GLN A 97 47.05 -18.54 0.08
N PRO A 98 46.56 -19.26 -0.94
CA PRO A 98 47.21 -19.36 -2.23
C PRO A 98 46.83 -18.20 -3.18
N ALA A 99 47.85 -17.66 -3.84
CA ALA A 99 47.79 -16.58 -4.82
C ALA A 99 47.38 -17.06 -6.22
N ALA A 100 46.65 -16.21 -6.94
CA ALA A 100 46.38 -16.33 -8.38
C ALA A 100 47.56 -15.76 -9.20
N PRO A 101 47.96 -16.37 -10.33
CA PRO A 101 49.15 -15.97 -11.08
C PRO A 101 48.87 -14.85 -12.09
N ALA A 102 49.83 -13.93 -12.19
CA ALA A 102 49.99 -13.00 -13.30
C ALA A 102 50.84 -13.64 -14.40
N TRP A 103 50.49 -13.41 -15.68
CA TRP A 103 51.36 -13.64 -16.82
C TRP A 103 51.32 -12.43 -17.76
N ASN A 104 52.52 -11.92 -18.06
CA ASN A 104 52.79 -10.86 -19.02
C ASN A 104 53.21 -11.46 -20.39
N ALA A 105 53.11 -10.59 -21.40
CA ALA A 105 53.83 -10.57 -22.68
C ALA A 105 53.18 -11.22 -23.93
N GLN A 106 52.90 -10.36 -24.93
CA GLN A 106 52.99 -10.69 -26.36
C GLN A 106 54.47 -10.77 -26.81
N PRO A 107 54.82 -11.29 -28.01
CA PRO A 107 54.76 -10.47 -29.25
C PRO A 107 54.57 -11.19 -30.62
N SER A 108 54.10 -10.37 -31.59
CA SER A 108 54.40 -10.33 -33.04
C SER A 108 53.92 -11.43 -34.00
N TRP A 109 53.35 -11.06 -35.17
CA TRP A 109 54.05 -10.92 -36.47
C TRP A 109 53.12 -10.30 -37.55
N ASN A 110 53.74 -9.45 -38.39
CA ASN A 110 53.20 -8.74 -39.56
C ASN A 110 52.70 -9.66 -40.71
N SER A 111 51.78 -9.17 -41.56
CA SER A 111 52.03 -8.79 -42.98
C SER A 111 50.77 -8.77 -43.90
N TYR A 112 50.70 -7.72 -44.73
CA TYR A 112 49.83 -7.45 -45.91
C TYR A 112 49.98 -8.52 -47.03
N PRO A 113 49.20 -8.55 -48.17
CA PRO A 113 48.57 -7.41 -48.88
C PRO A 113 47.21 -7.63 -49.61
N ALA A 114 46.73 -6.52 -50.18
CA ALA A 114 45.63 -6.37 -51.15
C ALA A 114 45.86 -7.14 -52.47
N VAL A 115 44.81 -7.25 -53.32
CA VAL A 115 44.87 -7.08 -54.81
C VAL A 115 43.49 -7.28 -55.49
N SER A 116 43.14 -6.26 -56.30
CA SER A 116 42.40 -6.23 -57.60
C SER A 116 40.93 -6.69 -57.77
N GLY A 117 40.11 -5.77 -58.32
CA GLY A 117 39.02 -6.12 -59.27
C GLY A 117 39.56 -6.47 -60.67
N PRO A 118 38.71 -6.82 -61.67
CA PRO A 118 38.18 -5.76 -62.54
C PRO A 118 36.78 -6.02 -63.18
N SER A 119 36.36 -4.97 -63.90
CA SER A 119 35.24 -4.65 -64.80
C SER A 119 34.67 -5.67 -65.80
N HIS A 120 33.45 -5.42 -66.31
CA HIS A 120 33.15 -5.08 -67.74
C HIS A 120 31.67 -4.69 -68.02
N ASN A 121 31.46 -3.40 -68.35
CA ASN A 121 30.86 -2.79 -69.55
C ASN A 121 29.58 -3.28 -70.32
N HIS A 122 28.75 -2.27 -70.65
CA HIS A 122 28.14 -1.89 -71.96
C HIS A 122 26.74 -2.42 -72.40
N LEU A 123 25.71 -1.53 -72.51
CA LEU A 123 25.29 -0.77 -73.73
C LEU A 123 23.92 -0.06 -73.58
N ALA A 124 23.68 0.93 -74.46
CA ALA A 124 22.76 2.07 -74.36
C ALA A 124 21.48 1.97 -75.23
N ALA A 125 20.45 2.80 -74.93
CA ALA A 125 19.79 3.78 -75.84
C ALA A 125 18.41 4.28 -75.31
N ALA A 126 18.08 5.55 -75.61
CA ALA A 126 17.00 6.40 -75.09
C ALA A 126 15.81 6.57 -76.10
N PRO A 127 14.91 7.60 -76.02
CA PRO A 127 13.87 7.93 -75.02
C PRO A 127 12.46 8.20 -75.64
N ALA A 128 11.38 8.28 -74.83
CA ALA A 128 10.16 9.04 -75.18
C ALA A 128 9.26 9.40 -73.97
N THR A 129 9.23 10.70 -73.65
CA THR A 129 8.07 11.56 -73.31
C THR A 129 7.12 11.23 -72.14
N GLY A 130 7.31 11.94 -71.02
CA GLY A 130 6.29 12.83 -70.43
C GLY A 130 5.22 12.21 -69.52
N GLY A 131 5.58 12.03 -68.24
CA GLY A 131 4.68 11.69 -67.14
C GLY A 131 5.43 11.64 -65.80
N ASP A 132 6.15 12.71 -65.48
CA ASP A 132 7.21 12.74 -64.47
C ASP A 132 6.68 12.76 -63.03
N LYS A 133 6.33 11.59 -62.49
CA LYS A 133 6.34 11.35 -61.02
C LYS A 133 6.68 9.92 -60.59
N TYR A 134 6.72 8.95 -61.51
CA TYR A 134 7.02 7.54 -61.20
C TYR A 134 7.87 6.90 -62.33
N PRO A 135 8.94 6.14 -62.03
CA PRO A 135 9.71 5.39 -63.03
C PRO A 135 8.92 4.23 -63.65
N ALA A 136 9.38 3.74 -64.80
CA ALA A 136 8.82 2.56 -65.45
C ALA A 136 8.86 1.33 -64.51
N GLY A 137 7.67 0.79 -64.17
CA GLY A 137 7.51 -0.37 -63.29
C GLY A 137 6.89 -0.08 -61.92
N VAL A 138 6.67 1.19 -61.55
CA VAL A 138 6.00 1.57 -60.29
C VAL A 138 4.52 1.87 -60.56
N ASN A 139 3.61 1.13 -59.92
CA ASN A 139 2.17 1.40 -60.00
C ASN A 139 1.75 2.43 -58.92
N PRO A 140 1.22 3.61 -59.30
CA PRO A 140 0.76 4.64 -58.36
C PRO A 140 -0.33 4.18 -57.38
N GLN A 141 -1.09 3.13 -57.72
CA GLN A 141 -2.17 2.58 -56.88
C GLN A 141 -1.64 1.68 -55.77
N THR A 142 -0.46 1.08 -55.94
CA THR A 142 0.17 0.18 -54.95
C THR A 142 1.36 0.83 -54.23
N CYS A 143 1.90 1.93 -54.77
CA CYS A 143 2.98 2.71 -54.17
C CYS A 143 2.69 4.22 -54.32
N PRO A 144 1.68 4.74 -53.60
CA PRO A 144 1.31 6.15 -53.69
C PRO A 144 2.43 7.10 -53.21
N ASN A 145 3.36 6.59 -52.38
CA ASN A 145 4.43 7.35 -51.72
C ASN A 145 5.84 7.10 -52.28
N TYR A 146 6.00 6.85 -53.58
CA TYR A 146 7.34 6.71 -54.21
C TYR A 146 8.24 7.91 -53.87
N PRO A 147 9.54 7.72 -53.51
CA PRO A 147 10.33 6.47 -53.53
C PRO A 147 10.28 5.61 -52.24
N PHE A 148 9.40 5.90 -51.29
CA PHE A 148 9.45 5.35 -49.92
C PHE A 148 8.65 4.07 -49.68
N CYS A 149 8.06 3.48 -50.73
CA CYS A 149 7.34 2.22 -50.62
C CYS A 149 8.29 1.05 -50.89
N ASP A 150 8.31 0.07 -49.98
CA ASP A 150 8.96 -1.22 -50.24
C ASP A 150 8.10 -2.07 -51.18
N ASN A 151 8.50 -2.14 -52.45
CA ASN A 151 7.82 -2.95 -53.48
C ASN A 151 8.05 -4.47 -53.30
N SER A 152 8.81 -4.90 -52.27
CA SER A 152 9.06 -6.30 -51.93
C SER A 152 8.29 -6.79 -50.69
N ALA A 153 7.56 -5.91 -49.99
CA ALA A 153 6.77 -6.27 -48.82
C ALA A 153 5.49 -7.04 -49.21
N PRO A 154 5.11 -8.09 -48.45
CA PRO A 154 3.85 -8.80 -48.67
C PRO A 154 2.65 -7.87 -48.47
N ALA A 155 1.65 -7.99 -49.33
CA ALA A 155 0.43 -7.20 -49.28
C ALA A 155 -0.23 -7.29 -47.88
N GLY A 156 -0.30 -6.17 -47.16
CA GLY A 156 -0.96 -6.07 -45.86
C GLY A 156 -0.06 -5.76 -44.64
N ALA A 157 1.25 -5.56 -44.82
CA ALA A 157 2.09 -5.03 -43.73
C ALA A 157 1.71 -3.58 -43.39
N PRO A 158 1.47 -3.23 -42.10
CA PRO A 158 1.17 -1.85 -41.72
C PRO A 158 2.39 -0.95 -42.04
N GLN A 159 2.20 -0.01 -42.97
CA GLN A 159 3.23 0.97 -43.28
C GLN A 159 3.19 2.10 -42.26
N VAL A 160 4.30 2.30 -41.56
CA VAL A 160 4.47 3.40 -40.61
C VAL A 160 4.48 4.71 -41.41
N ALA A 161 3.62 5.66 -41.04
CA ALA A 161 3.57 6.95 -41.73
C ALA A 161 4.90 7.71 -41.54
N PRO A 162 5.48 8.30 -42.60
CA PRO A 162 6.66 9.13 -42.48
C PRO A 162 6.38 10.38 -41.64
N LEU A 163 7.41 10.90 -40.96
CA LEU A 163 7.31 12.13 -40.19
C LEU A 163 7.15 13.31 -41.16
N PRO A 164 6.05 14.09 -41.08
CA PRO A 164 5.85 15.20 -42.01
C PRO A 164 6.86 16.32 -41.71
N GLY A 165 7.85 16.48 -42.61
CA GLY A 165 8.82 17.57 -42.58
C GLY A 165 10.14 17.31 -41.87
N TYR A 166 10.41 16.08 -41.41
CA TYR A 166 11.69 15.71 -40.76
C TYR A 166 12.36 14.56 -41.52
N THR A 167 13.51 14.81 -42.12
CA THR A 167 14.23 13.89 -43.01
C THR A 167 15.61 13.50 -42.49
N GLU A 168 16.26 14.32 -41.66
CA GLU A 168 17.60 14.09 -41.14
C GLU A 168 17.63 14.01 -39.60
N LEU A 169 18.14 12.89 -39.06
CA LEU A 169 18.31 12.65 -37.62
C LEU A 169 19.80 12.55 -37.27
N LEU A 170 20.23 13.25 -36.22
CA LEU A 170 21.51 13.01 -35.55
C LEU A 170 21.29 12.43 -34.16
N ILE A 171 21.99 11.34 -33.84
CA ILE A 171 21.87 10.66 -32.55
C ILE A 171 23.21 10.36 -31.90
N THR A 172 23.39 10.79 -30.66
CA THR A 172 24.59 10.50 -29.85
C THR A 172 24.43 9.21 -29.05
N GLY A 173 25.51 8.42 -28.93
CA GLY A 173 25.46 7.09 -28.32
C GLY A 173 24.66 6.07 -29.15
N GLY A 174 24.60 6.27 -30.47
CA GLY A 174 23.78 5.45 -31.37
C GLY A 174 24.41 4.11 -31.78
N GLY A 175 25.62 3.80 -31.32
CA GLY A 175 26.28 2.52 -31.59
C GLY A 175 25.64 1.36 -30.84
N ASN A 176 25.02 1.59 -29.68
CA ASN A 176 24.48 0.55 -28.81
C ASN A 176 23.21 0.97 -28.06
N GLY A 177 22.58 0.03 -27.36
CA GLY A 177 21.50 0.28 -26.39
C GLY A 177 20.32 1.08 -26.97
N LEU A 178 19.84 2.05 -26.18
CA LEU A 178 18.68 2.88 -26.50
C LEU A 178 18.92 3.78 -27.73
N GLY A 179 20.14 4.31 -27.88
CA GLY A 179 20.49 5.13 -29.04
C GLY A 179 20.39 4.35 -30.35
N ARG A 180 20.91 3.11 -30.37
CA ARG A 180 20.75 2.22 -31.53
C ARG A 180 19.28 1.89 -31.82
N ALA A 181 18.48 1.62 -30.79
CA ALA A 181 17.06 1.32 -30.96
C ALA A 181 16.30 2.50 -31.58
N LEU A 182 16.56 3.73 -31.09
CA LEU A 182 15.98 4.95 -31.65
C LEU A 182 16.43 5.17 -33.11
N ALA A 183 17.72 4.99 -33.40
CA ALA A 183 18.24 5.06 -34.77
C ALA A 183 17.49 4.12 -35.72
N LEU A 184 17.25 2.87 -35.31
CA LEU A 184 16.53 1.88 -36.10
C LEU A 184 15.04 2.22 -36.28
N GLU A 185 14.39 2.78 -35.26
CA GLU A 185 12.99 3.21 -35.33
C GLU A 185 12.82 4.41 -36.28
N PHE A 186 13.63 5.45 -36.16
CA PHE A 186 13.59 6.59 -37.08
C PHE A 186 13.90 6.19 -38.52
N ALA A 187 14.76 5.20 -38.73
CA ALA A 187 14.97 4.61 -40.06
C ALA A 187 13.71 3.95 -40.63
N THR A 188 12.85 3.33 -39.81
CA THR A 188 11.55 2.79 -40.31
C THR A 188 10.60 3.87 -40.79
N ARG A 189 10.84 5.13 -40.39
CA ARG A 189 10.06 6.31 -40.79
C ARG A 189 10.69 7.08 -41.95
N GLY A 190 11.76 6.55 -42.54
CA GLY A 190 12.43 7.09 -43.71
C GLY A 190 13.49 8.15 -43.43
N CYS A 191 13.88 8.38 -42.17
CA CYS A 191 14.92 9.35 -41.84
C CYS A 191 16.31 8.85 -42.27
N THR A 192 17.12 9.76 -42.82
CA THR A 192 18.57 9.61 -42.89
C THR A 192 19.16 9.73 -41.49
N VAL A 193 19.99 8.79 -41.06
CA VAL A 193 20.46 8.73 -39.67
C VAL A 193 21.97 8.89 -39.55
N ILE A 194 22.38 9.90 -38.79
CA ILE A 194 23.76 10.19 -38.42
C ILE A 194 24.01 9.59 -37.03
N VAL A 195 24.74 8.48 -36.99
CA VAL A 195 25.06 7.74 -35.77
C VAL A 195 26.39 8.24 -35.23
N VAL A 196 26.34 8.93 -34.09
CA VAL A 196 27.51 9.46 -33.40
C VAL A 196 27.82 8.59 -32.17
N ASP A 197 29.01 8.02 -32.10
CA ASP A 197 29.44 7.22 -30.95
C ASP A 197 30.96 7.30 -30.74
N ILE A 198 31.43 7.04 -29.51
CA ILE A 198 32.88 6.93 -29.24
C ILE A 198 33.44 5.63 -29.81
N ASP A 199 32.60 4.58 -29.88
CA ASP A 199 32.90 3.32 -30.54
C ASP A 199 32.48 3.36 -32.02
N ARG A 200 33.46 3.60 -32.88
CA ARG A 200 33.26 3.65 -34.33
C ARG A 200 32.73 2.33 -34.90
N ALA A 201 33.21 1.19 -34.40
CA ALA A 201 32.82 -0.11 -34.95
C ALA A 201 31.34 -0.38 -34.67
N ALA A 202 30.88 -0.04 -33.45
CA ALA A 202 29.47 -0.12 -33.09
C ALA A 202 28.60 0.83 -33.94
N ALA A 203 29.04 2.08 -34.14
CA ALA A 203 28.33 3.03 -35.01
C ALA A 203 28.24 2.54 -36.47
N GLU A 204 29.31 1.97 -37.01
CA GLU A 204 29.33 1.40 -38.37
C GLU A 204 28.45 0.15 -38.48
N GLN A 205 28.37 -0.66 -37.43
CA GLN A 205 27.45 -1.80 -37.36
C GLN A 205 25.99 -1.35 -37.39
N THR A 206 25.62 -0.35 -36.56
CA THR A 206 24.29 0.27 -36.62
C THR A 206 24.02 0.82 -38.02
N CYS A 207 24.95 1.56 -38.63
CA CYS A 207 24.79 2.07 -40.00
C CYS A 207 24.60 0.97 -41.04
N THR A 208 25.25 -0.19 -40.88
CA THR A 208 25.05 -1.34 -41.78
C THR A 208 23.61 -1.87 -41.69
N GLU A 209 23.04 -1.92 -40.49
CA GLU A 209 21.65 -2.33 -40.29
C GLU A 209 20.65 -1.28 -40.80
N LEU A 210 20.95 0.00 -40.59
CA LEU A 210 20.14 1.10 -41.12
C LEU A 210 20.11 1.08 -42.66
N ARG A 211 21.26 0.87 -43.32
CA ARG A 211 21.32 0.76 -44.79
C ARG A 211 20.56 -0.46 -45.33
N ARG A 212 20.43 -1.54 -44.56
CA ARG A 212 19.55 -2.68 -44.93
C ARG A 212 18.07 -2.30 -44.93
N LYS A 213 17.68 -1.26 -44.19
CA LYS A 213 16.35 -0.65 -44.22
C LYS A 213 16.20 0.42 -45.31
N GLN A 214 17.15 0.47 -46.26
CA GLN A 214 17.15 1.38 -47.41
C GLN A 214 17.20 2.88 -47.05
N VAL A 215 17.63 3.23 -45.84
CA VAL A 215 17.91 4.63 -45.46
C VAL A 215 19.40 4.94 -45.56
N ALA A 216 19.74 6.19 -45.87
CA ALA A 216 21.10 6.67 -45.77
C ALA A 216 21.53 6.73 -44.29
N ALA A 217 22.75 6.30 -44.01
CA ALA A 217 23.28 6.31 -42.65
C ALA A 217 24.78 6.61 -42.64
N TYR A 218 25.20 7.43 -41.67
CA TYR A 218 26.57 7.94 -41.56
C TYR A 218 27.08 7.72 -40.14
N ALA A 219 28.25 7.08 -40.01
CA ALA A 219 28.86 6.78 -38.72
C ALA A 219 29.96 7.81 -38.41
N TYR A 220 29.86 8.45 -37.26
CA TYR A 220 30.86 9.40 -36.76
C TYR A 220 31.46 8.88 -35.46
N ARG A 221 32.79 8.85 -35.41
CA ARG A 221 33.53 8.59 -34.18
C ARG A 221 33.76 9.90 -33.44
N VAL A 222 33.04 10.13 -32.35
CA VAL A 222 33.14 11.36 -31.56
C VAL A 222 33.12 11.01 -30.09
N ASP A 223 34.13 11.48 -29.36
CA ASP A 223 34.01 11.59 -27.92
C ASP A 223 33.21 12.84 -27.58
N VAL A 224 31.94 12.65 -27.20
CA VAL A 224 31.03 13.75 -26.89
C VAL A 224 31.46 14.53 -25.63
N SER A 225 32.43 14.02 -24.86
CA SER A 225 33.09 14.74 -23.76
C SER A 225 34.18 15.73 -24.21
N SER A 226 34.46 15.85 -25.52
CA SER A 226 35.33 16.89 -26.11
C SER A 226 34.53 17.85 -26.99
N TYR A 227 34.49 19.13 -26.60
CA TYR A 227 33.85 20.19 -27.38
C TYR A 227 34.42 20.29 -28.81
N GLU A 228 35.74 20.20 -28.96
CA GLU A 228 36.43 20.32 -30.25
C GLU A 228 36.02 19.20 -31.21
N GLN A 229 35.82 17.98 -30.71
CA GLN A 229 35.34 16.86 -31.53
C GLN A 229 33.87 17.03 -31.92
N VAL A 230 33.03 17.53 -31.02
CA VAL A 230 31.62 17.82 -31.31
C VAL A 230 31.51 18.92 -32.35
N GLU A 231 32.31 19.99 -32.24
CA GLU A 231 32.36 21.10 -33.20
C GLU A 231 32.85 20.64 -34.58
N ALA A 232 33.93 19.86 -34.63
CA ALA A 232 34.43 19.31 -35.88
C ALA A 232 33.40 18.41 -36.58
N MET A 233 32.67 17.58 -35.81
CA MET A 233 31.58 16.76 -36.35
C MET A 233 30.42 17.62 -36.87
N ALA A 234 30.02 18.65 -36.14
CA ALA A 234 28.94 19.55 -36.58
C ALA A 234 29.27 20.23 -37.91
N PHE A 235 30.50 20.74 -38.08
CA PHE A 235 30.95 21.32 -39.36
C PHE A 235 31.00 20.30 -40.50
N ASP A 236 31.45 19.07 -40.22
CA ASP A 236 31.54 18.03 -41.25
C ASP A 236 30.15 17.55 -41.67
N VAL A 237 29.23 17.33 -40.73
CA VAL A 237 27.82 16.95 -41.00
C VAL A 237 27.15 18.02 -41.84
N GLN A 238 27.25 19.29 -41.45
CA GLN A 238 26.66 20.41 -42.19
C GLN A 238 27.19 20.49 -43.63
N LYS A 239 28.48 20.21 -43.82
CA LYS A 239 29.13 20.28 -45.14
C LYS A 239 28.81 19.07 -46.03
N THR A 240 28.71 17.87 -45.45
CA THR A 240 28.69 16.60 -46.19
C THR A 240 27.29 16.02 -46.35
N ILE A 241 26.41 16.24 -45.38
CA ILE A 241 25.05 15.68 -45.34
C ILE A 241 24.03 16.81 -45.50
N GLY A 242 24.28 17.93 -44.84
CA GLY A 242 23.38 19.08 -44.80
C GLY A 242 22.75 19.24 -43.41
N PRO A 243 21.70 20.07 -43.31
CA PRO A 243 21.07 20.35 -42.04
C PRO A 243 20.38 19.11 -41.46
N VAL A 244 20.41 18.98 -40.14
CA VAL A 244 19.69 17.99 -39.34
C VAL A 244 18.37 18.59 -38.90
N ASP A 245 17.28 17.81 -38.87
CA ASP A 245 15.98 18.29 -38.38
C ASP A 245 15.67 17.80 -36.95
N ILE A 246 16.22 16.64 -36.59
CA ILE A 246 16.02 16.01 -35.27
C ILE A 246 17.37 15.74 -34.63
N LEU A 247 17.56 16.23 -33.41
CA LEU A 247 18.70 15.89 -32.58
C LEU A 247 18.26 15.03 -31.41
N VAL A 248 18.80 13.82 -31.32
CA VAL A 248 18.65 12.93 -30.17
C VAL A 248 19.92 12.93 -29.35
N ASN A 249 19.89 13.64 -28.22
CA ASN A 249 21.00 13.68 -27.27
C ASN A 249 20.84 12.55 -26.25
N ASN A 250 21.46 11.41 -26.55
CA ASN A 250 21.24 10.15 -25.82
C ASN A 250 22.52 9.63 -25.15
N ALA A 251 23.71 10.04 -25.56
CA ALA A 251 24.96 9.57 -24.95
C ALA A 251 24.97 9.81 -23.43
N GLY A 252 25.17 8.75 -22.64
CA GLY A 252 25.14 8.83 -21.18
C GLY A 252 25.98 7.75 -20.51
N LEU A 253 26.54 8.09 -19.35
CA LEU A 253 27.24 7.17 -18.46
C LEU A 253 26.45 7.03 -17.16
N VAL A 254 26.16 5.79 -16.76
CA VAL A 254 25.51 5.48 -15.47
C VAL A 254 26.58 4.97 -14.51
N HIS A 255 26.70 5.61 -13.34
CA HIS A 255 27.59 5.19 -12.27
C HIS A 255 26.81 5.06 -10.95
N PHE A 256 26.90 3.89 -10.32
CA PHE A 256 26.24 3.60 -9.04
C PHE A 256 27.30 3.44 -7.94
N ASN A 257 27.42 4.44 -7.07
CA ASN A 257 28.19 4.41 -5.81
C ASN A 257 27.69 5.53 -4.88
N PHE A 258 28.04 5.47 -3.60
CA PHE A 258 27.86 6.62 -2.71
C PHE A 258 28.73 7.79 -3.19
N LEU A 259 28.26 9.02 -2.96
CA LEU A 259 28.99 10.23 -3.35
C LEU A 259 30.39 10.28 -2.70
N GLU A 260 30.50 9.72 -1.49
CA GLU A 260 31.72 9.59 -0.69
C GLU A 260 32.72 8.57 -1.28
N ASP A 261 32.23 7.60 -2.05
CA ASP A 261 33.02 6.51 -2.67
C ASP A 261 33.27 6.74 -4.17
N THR A 262 32.80 7.86 -4.72
CA THR A 262 32.98 8.20 -6.14
C THR A 262 34.29 8.97 -6.33
N SER A 263 35.21 8.44 -7.14
CA SER A 263 36.44 9.16 -7.46
C SER A 263 36.15 10.43 -8.26
N THR A 264 36.99 11.45 -8.10
CA THR A 264 36.89 12.71 -8.86
C THR A 264 36.90 12.48 -10.37
N ASP A 265 37.66 11.50 -10.84
CA ASP A 265 37.75 11.19 -12.27
C ASP A 265 36.43 10.66 -12.83
N ILE A 266 35.74 9.80 -12.06
CA ILE A 266 34.43 9.27 -12.46
C ILE A 266 33.37 10.37 -12.38
N ALA A 267 33.38 11.18 -11.32
CA ALA A 267 32.46 12.31 -11.18
C ALA A 267 32.60 13.33 -12.32
N ASN A 268 33.84 13.70 -12.66
CA ASN A 268 34.14 14.59 -13.79
C ASN A 268 33.63 13.99 -15.11
N ARG A 269 33.90 12.71 -15.35
CA ARG A 269 33.48 12.02 -16.58
C ARG A 269 31.95 11.93 -16.71
N VAL A 270 31.24 11.71 -15.61
CA VAL A 270 29.76 11.75 -15.60
C VAL A 270 29.26 13.15 -15.93
N ILE A 271 29.88 14.21 -15.38
CA ILE A 271 29.51 15.60 -15.71
C ILE A 271 29.82 15.93 -17.17
N ASP A 272 31.00 15.55 -17.66
CA ASP A 272 31.44 15.85 -19.03
C ASP A 272 30.52 15.17 -20.05
N ILE A 273 30.10 13.93 -19.80
CA ILE A 273 29.23 13.17 -20.72
C ILE A 273 27.75 13.50 -20.51
N ASN A 274 27.23 13.50 -19.28
CA ASN A 274 25.78 13.63 -19.07
C ASN A 274 25.31 15.09 -19.06
N VAL A 275 26.22 16.06 -18.86
CA VAL A 275 25.86 17.48 -18.75
C VAL A 275 26.53 18.30 -19.85
N LYS A 276 27.87 18.35 -19.89
CA LYS A 276 28.58 19.27 -20.80
C LYS A 276 28.36 18.89 -22.27
N SER A 277 28.45 17.61 -22.60
CA SER A 277 28.18 17.15 -23.96
C SER A 277 26.81 17.60 -24.47
N HIS A 278 25.80 17.65 -23.58
CA HIS A 278 24.46 18.01 -23.97
C HIS A 278 24.35 19.49 -24.32
N ILE A 279 25.06 20.32 -23.55
CA ILE A 279 25.20 21.75 -23.81
C ILE A 279 25.94 21.97 -25.12
N TRP A 280 27.05 21.27 -25.35
CA TRP A 280 27.88 21.48 -26.54
C TRP A 280 27.17 21.09 -27.83
N VAL A 281 26.61 19.89 -27.88
CA VAL A 281 25.88 19.39 -29.06
C VAL A 281 24.70 20.31 -29.36
N LYS A 282 24.00 20.82 -28.34
CA LYS A 282 22.91 21.79 -28.51
C LYS A 282 23.40 23.19 -28.92
N SER A 283 24.48 23.70 -28.34
CA SER A 283 25.04 25.02 -28.68
C SER A 283 25.53 25.12 -30.12
N LEU A 284 25.93 23.98 -30.69
CA LEU A 284 26.39 23.86 -32.06
C LEU A 284 25.24 23.54 -33.02
N ALA A 285 24.04 23.34 -32.51
CA ALA A 285 22.90 22.95 -33.33
C ALA A 285 22.45 24.09 -34.28
N THR A 286 22.76 25.36 -34.00
CA THR A 286 22.61 26.46 -34.97
C THR A 286 23.50 26.35 -36.21
N ILE A 287 24.58 25.56 -36.15
CA ILE A 287 25.44 25.25 -37.31
C ILE A 287 24.85 24.10 -38.12
N VAL A 288 24.01 23.25 -37.50
CA VAL A 288 23.49 22.01 -38.07
C VAL A 288 22.00 22.11 -38.43
N TYR A 289 21.22 23.08 -37.94
CA TYR A 289 19.78 23.15 -38.19
C TYR A 289 19.36 23.88 -39.48
N GLN A 290 18.17 23.55 -40.00
CA GLN A 290 17.41 24.35 -40.97
C GLN A 290 16.62 25.47 -40.24
N ASP A 291 16.22 26.53 -40.97
CA ASP A 291 15.46 27.70 -40.46
C ASP A 291 14.05 27.37 -39.89
N ILE A 292 13.68 26.10 -39.77
CA ILE A 292 12.40 25.62 -39.22
C ILE A 292 12.70 24.99 -37.86
N GLY A 293 12.12 25.54 -36.79
CA GLY A 293 12.50 25.28 -35.38
C GLY A 293 12.68 23.80 -35.01
N PRO A 294 13.75 23.44 -34.27
CA PRO A 294 14.20 22.05 -34.11
C PRO A 294 13.40 21.22 -33.11
N VAL A 295 13.37 19.89 -33.32
CA VAL A 295 12.92 18.90 -32.33
C VAL A 295 14.16 18.31 -31.63
N ASP A 296 14.44 18.81 -30.43
CA ASP A 296 15.47 18.26 -29.54
C ASP A 296 14.86 17.17 -28.64
N ILE A 297 15.33 15.92 -28.78
CA ILE A 297 14.94 14.80 -27.91
C ILE A 297 16.10 14.50 -26.96
N LEU A 298 15.88 14.66 -25.66
CA LEU A 298 16.91 14.47 -24.64
C LEU A 298 16.60 13.26 -23.78
N VAL A 299 17.51 12.27 -23.75
CA VAL A 299 17.24 10.91 -23.25
C VAL A 299 18.13 10.55 -22.04
N ASN A 300 18.35 11.49 -21.12
CA ASN A 300 19.15 11.25 -19.90
C ASN A 300 18.65 12.06 -18.68
N ASN A 301 18.78 11.51 -17.47
CA ASN A 301 18.37 12.06 -16.18
C ASN A 301 19.00 13.43 -15.82
N ALA A 302 20.08 13.84 -16.48
CA ALA A 302 20.73 15.13 -16.26
C ALA A 302 20.03 16.32 -16.95
N GLY A 303 19.14 16.08 -17.91
CA GLY A 303 18.37 17.12 -18.61
C GLY A 303 17.40 17.93 -17.75
N LEU A 304 17.07 17.44 -16.56
CA LEU A 304 16.20 18.13 -15.60
C LEU A 304 16.86 19.35 -14.94
N ILE A 305 18.18 19.57 -15.13
CA ILE A 305 18.94 20.64 -14.47
C ILE A 305 19.08 21.92 -15.34
N HIS A 306 18.61 21.93 -16.58
CA HIS A 306 18.73 23.09 -17.48
C HIS A 306 17.41 23.54 -18.12
N PHE A 307 16.41 23.86 -17.29
CA PHE A 307 15.29 24.70 -17.70
C PHE A 307 15.57 26.15 -17.27
N THR A 308 16.27 26.92 -18.10
CA THR A 308 16.17 28.37 -18.05
C THR A 308 16.41 28.98 -19.43
N PHE A 309 15.36 29.67 -19.93
CA PHE A 309 15.28 30.49 -21.14
C PHE A 309 15.41 29.80 -22.51
N LEU A 310 14.27 29.38 -23.07
CA LEU A 310 13.72 29.85 -24.36
C LEU A 310 12.36 29.13 -24.58
N GLN A 311 11.27 29.89 -24.43
CA GLN A 311 9.93 29.48 -24.85
C GLN A 311 9.87 29.48 -26.39
N ASP A 312 9.57 28.32 -26.99
CA ASP A 312 8.59 28.16 -28.08
C ASP A 312 8.67 26.73 -28.66
N SER A 313 7.95 25.81 -28.05
CA SER A 313 7.33 24.66 -28.72
C SER A 313 6.31 24.07 -27.74
N SER A 314 5.10 23.81 -28.23
CA SER A 314 3.95 23.49 -27.40
C SER A 314 4.09 22.11 -26.77
N GLU A 315 3.85 22.02 -25.46
CA GLU A 315 3.79 20.78 -24.65
C GLU A 315 2.74 19.78 -25.20
N GLN A 316 1.87 20.22 -26.13
CA GLN A 316 0.86 19.40 -26.79
C GLN A 316 1.43 18.53 -27.93
N ASP A 317 2.51 18.93 -28.59
CA ASP A 317 3.05 18.18 -29.74
C ASP A 317 3.93 17.00 -29.29
N VAL A 318 4.66 17.15 -28.17
CA VAL A 318 5.41 16.07 -27.52
C VAL A 318 4.46 15.05 -26.89
N ASN A 319 3.40 15.51 -26.22
CA ASN A 319 2.38 14.61 -25.66
C ASN A 319 1.63 13.85 -26.77
N ARG A 320 1.37 14.42 -27.95
CA ARG A 320 0.79 13.67 -29.09
C ARG A 320 1.71 12.60 -29.67
N LEU A 321 3.04 12.77 -29.61
CA LEU A 321 3.99 11.73 -30.02
C LEU A 321 4.06 10.56 -29.01
N ILE A 322 3.74 10.82 -27.74
CA ILE A 322 3.77 9.82 -26.65
C ILE A 322 2.38 9.18 -26.41
N ASP A 323 1.27 9.90 -26.64
CA ASP A 323 -0.09 9.43 -26.31
C ASP A 323 -0.73 8.49 -27.35
N VAL A 324 -0.20 8.36 -28.56
CA VAL A 324 -0.89 7.60 -29.63
C VAL A 324 -0.80 6.07 -29.46
N ASN A 325 -0.07 5.53 -28.48
CA ASN A 325 0.05 4.07 -28.31
C ASN A 325 -0.13 3.50 -26.89
N VAL A 326 -0.60 4.27 -25.90
CA VAL A 326 -0.81 3.72 -24.54
C VAL A 326 -2.10 2.89 -24.43
N LYS A 327 -2.95 2.84 -25.46
CA LYS A 327 -4.16 2.00 -25.49
C LYS A 327 -4.02 0.68 -26.28
N SER A 328 -2.87 0.38 -26.87
CA SER A 328 -2.70 -0.81 -27.74
C SER A 328 -1.39 -1.59 -27.57
N TYR A 329 -0.49 -1.22 -26.65
CA TYR A 329 0.77 -1.94 -26.45
C TYR A 329 1.11 -2.12 -24.96
N ILE A 330 0.64 -3.23 -24.38
CA ILE A 330 1.46 -4.01 -23.44
C ILE A 330 1.62 -5.40 -24.06
N TRP A 331 2.17 -5.42 -25.27
CA TRP A 331 2.94 -6.54 -25.77
C TRP A 331 4.35 -6.00 -25.90
N THR A 332 5.09 -6.05 -24.80
CA THR A 332 6.53 -5.89 -24.89
C THR A 332 7.07 -7.06 -25.71
N THR A 333 8.17 -6.88 -26.44
CA THR A 333 8.76 -7.97 -27.24
C THR A 333 10.03 -8.53 -26.60
N ASN A 334 10.36 -8.08 -25.38
CA ASN A 334 11.55 -8.56 -24.68
C ASN A 334 11.22 -9.90 -24.00
N ASP A 335 11.42 -10.98 -24.73
CA ASP A 335 11.31 -12.37 -24.30
C ASP A 335 12.68 -12.96 -23.88
N ASN A 336 13.72 -12.12 -23.79
CA ASN A 336 15.08 -12.57 -23.50
C ASN A 336 15.20 -13.09 -22.07
N LEU A 337 15.12 -14.41 -21.93
CA LEU A 337 15.24 -15.12 -20.68
C LEU A 337 16.56 -14.81 -19.94
N GLY A 338 17.67 -14.61 -20.67
CA GLY A 338 18.96 -14.29 -20.07
C GLY A 338 18.96 -12.93 -19.36
N GLU A 339 18.37 -11.92 -19.99
CA GLU A 339 18.19 -10.60 -19.40
C GLU A 339 17.24 -10.62 -18.20
N ALA A 340 16.14 -11.37 -18.29
CA ALA A 340 15.19 -11.52 -17.19
C ALA A 340 15.83 -12.18 -15.97
N ILE A 341 16.63 -13.24 -16.17
CA ILE A 341 17.38 -13.91 -15.10
C ILE A 341 18.39 -12.95 -14.47
N GLN A 342 19.13 -12.20 -15.28
CA GLN A 342 20.13 -11.27 -14.76
C GLN A 342 19.46 -10.15 -13.96
N PHE A 343 18.38 -9.57 -14.48
CA PHE A 343 17.58 -8.56 -13.76
C PHE A 343 17.08 -9.08 -12.41
N LEU A 344 16.50 -10.28 -12.36
CA LEU A 344 15.98 -10.83 -11.10
C LEU A 344 17.09 -11.13 -10.08
N ARG A 345 18.29 -11.52 -10.53
CA ARG A 345 19.45 -11.69 -9.64
C ARG A 345 19.92 -10.37 -9.04
N ASP A 346 19.97 -9.31 -9.85
CA ASP A 346 20.34 -7.98 -9.36
C ASP A 346 19.25 -7.43 -8.44
N PHE A 347 17.98 -7.61 -8.80
CA PHE A 347 16.83 -7.25 -7.96
C PHE A 347 16.86 -7.97 -6.60
N ASP A 348 17.17 -9.26 -6.54
CA ASP A 348 17.23 -10.02 -5.27
C ASP A 348 18.20 -9.40 -4.26
N ARG A 349 19.38 -8.99 -4.73
CA ARG A 349 20.41 -8.32 -3.91
C ARG A 349 19.95 -6.92 -3.51
N GLU A 350 19.57 -6.10 -4.49
CA GLU A 350 19.26 -4.68 -4.28
C GLU A 350 18.00 -4.48 -3.43
N ALA A 351 16.97 -5.31 -3.63
CA ALA A 351 15.74 -5.27 -2.86
C ALA A 351 15.97 -5.68 -1.41
N ALA A 352 16.81 -6.70 -1.16
CA ALA A 352 17.19 -7.09 0.20
C ALA A 352 17.97 -5.98 0.93
N GLU A 353 18.91 -5.32 0.25
CA GLU A 353 19.64 -4.17 0.78
C GLU A 353 18.72 -2.97 1.05
N MET A 354 17.81 -2.66 0.12
CA MET A 354 16.83 -1.59 0.29
C MET A 354 15.90 -1.87 1.47
N CYS A 355 15.37 -3.10 1.57
CA CYS A 355 14.57 -3.52 2.72
C CYS A 355 15.35 -3.35 4.02
N ASN A 356 16.58 -3.86 4.11
CA ASN A 356 17.39 -3.74 5.33
C ASN A 356 17.56 -2.27 5.76
N ARG A 357 17.80 -1.37 4.82
CA ARG A 357 17.96 0.08 5.09
C ARG A 357 16.68 0.72 5.62
N VAL A 358 15.55 0.41 5.00
CA VAL A 358 14.23 0.91 5.41
C VAL A 358 13.88 0.36 6.79
N THR A 359 13.92 -0.96 6.96
CA THR A 359 13.60 -1.65 8.21
C THR A 359 14.45 -1.16 9.37
N ASN A 360 15.76 -0.91 9.16
CA ASN A 360 16.61 -0.32 10.20
C ASN A 360 16.16 1.08 10.64
N SER A 361 15.70 1.90 9.70
CA SER A 361 15.25 3.27 9.99
C SER A 361 13.86 3.27 10.64
N GLU A 362 12.96 2.38 10.20
CA GLU A 362 11.67 2.15 10.82
C GLU A 362 11.80 1.62 12.25
N TRP A 363 12.66 0.62 12.47
CA TRP A 363 12.95 0.09 13.80
C TRP A 363 13.41 1.19 14.76
N LYS A 364 14.37 2.02 14.34
CA LYS A 364 14.88 3.14 15.16
C LYS A 364 13.77 4.12 15.54
N TYR A 365 12.85 4.44 14.63
CA TYR A 365 11.71 5.30 14.93
C TYR A 365 10.68 4.59 15.83
N ALA A 366 10.42 3.31 15.59
CA ALA A 366 9.45 2.50 16.31
C ALA A 366 9.81 2.30 17.79
N ILE A 367 11.11 2.23 18.13
CA ILE A 367 11.58 2.17 19.52
C ILE A 367 11.90 3.56 20.11
N ASN A 368 12.19 4.55 19.28
CA ASN A 368 12.53 5.90 19.71
C ASN A 368 11.92 6.95 18.77
N SER A 369 10.72 7.42 19.14
CA SER A 369 9.87 8.26 18.29
C SER A 369 10.23 9.74 18.35
N THR A 370 11.45 10.07 17.92
CA THR A 370 11.89 11.46 17.71
C THR A 370 11.58 11.96 16.30
N GLU A 371 11.43 13.27 16.13
CA GLU A 371 11.28 13.88 14.79
C GLU A 371 12.51 13.64 13.89
N PHE A 372 13.70 13.49 14.48
CA PHE A 372 14.90 13.11 13.73
C PHE A 372 14.77 11.70 13.12
N ASN A 373 14.39 10.70 13.93
CA ASN A 373 14.21 9.33 13.45
C ASN A 373 13.05 9.23 12.46
N LYS A 374 11.96 9.96 12.70
CA LYS A 374 10.82 10.04 11.79
C LYS A 374 11.22 10.58 10.42
N ARG A 375 12.04 11.64 10.38
CA ARG A 375 12.55 12.21 9.12
C ARG A 375 13.43 11.21 8.38
N ARG A 376 14.38 10.58 9.07
CA ARG A 376 15.27 9.55 8.50
C ARG A 376 14.50 8.34 7.94
N MET A 377 13.49 7.88 8.67
CA MET A 377 12.59 6.82 8.21
C MET A 377 11.88 7.21 6.91
N ARG A 378 11.24 8.40 6.87
CA ARG A 378 10.57 8.90 5.66
C ARG A 378 11.53 9.04 4.46
N GLU A 379 12.76 9.50 4.70
CA GLU A 379 13.79 9.57 3.65
C GLU A 379 14.11 8.19 3.06
N GLN A 380 14.26 7.15 3.89
CA GLN A 380 14.49 5.79 3.37
C GLN A 380 13.26 5.21 2.67
N GLN A 381 12.05 5.43 3.20
CA GLN A 381 10.79 5.00 2.56
C GLN A 381 10.60 5.65 1.16
N ASN A 382 10.97 6.92 1.03
CA ASN A 382 10.93 7.62 -0.27
C ASN A 382 11.92 7.03 -1.28
N LEU A 383 13.12 6.61 -0.83
CA LEU A 383 14.09 5.93 -1.69
C LEU A 383 13.58 4.55 -2.12
N ALA A 384 12.97 3.81 -1.20
CA ALA A 384 12.38 2.51 -1.51
C ALA A 384 11.23 2.61 -2.51
N SER A 385 10.37 3.63 -2.38
CA SER A 385 9.29 3.89 -3.36
C SER A 385 9.84 4.15 -4.77
N LYS A 386 10.96 4.87 -4.88
CA LYS A 386 11.63 5.09 -6.18
C LYS A 386 12.22 3.79 -6.74
N PHE A 387 12.86 3.00 -5.90
CA PHE A 387 13.41 1.70 -6.28
C PHE A 387 12.30 0.74 -6.76
N GLU A 388 11.16 0.72 -6.07
CA GLU A 388 9.99 -0.06 -6.44
C GLU A 388 9.51 0.33 -7.84
N CYS A 389 9.31 1.62 -8.12
CA CYS A 389 8.84 2.05 -9.44
C CYS A 389 9.85 1.84 -10.57
N LEU A 390 11.16 1.97 -10.31
CA LEU A 390 12.20 1.64 -11.29
C LEU A 390 12.23 0.13 -11.59
N SER A 391 12.16 -0.69 -10.56
CA SER A 391 12.11 -2.15 -10.68
C SER A 391 10.85 -2.59 -11.41
N TRP A 392 9.71 -1.97 -11.09
CA TRP A 392 8.44 -2.20 -11.78
C TRP A 392 8.55 -1.90 -13.27
N ARG A 393 9.10 -0.74 -13.67
CA ARG A 393 9.28 -0.37 -15.09
C ARG A 393 10.15 -1.37 -15.83
N ARG A 394 11.22 -1.86 -15.20
CA ARG A 394 12.10 -2.86 -15.80
C ARG A 394 11.40 -4.22 -15.91
N ALA A 395 10.71 -4.66 -14.87
CA ALA A 395 9.97 -5.92 -14.87
C ALA A 395 8.83 -5.92 -15.91
N ALA A 396 8.07 -4.82 -15.99
CA ALA A 396 6.99 -4.63 -16.96
C ALA A 396 7.49 -4.57 -18.41
N SER A 397 8.80 -4.32 -18.64
CA SER A 397 9.38 -4.33 -19.98
C SER A 397 9.56 -5.73 -20.58
N PHE A 398 9.45 -6.79 -19.78
CA PHE A 398 9.55 -8.18 -20.25
C PHE A 398 8.19 -8.73 -20.68
N ASP A 399 8.17 -9.53 -21.74
CA ASP A 399 6.98 -10.30 -22.12
C ASP A 399 6.92 -11.57 -21.28
N SER A 400 6.32 -11.48 -20.10
CA SER A 400 6.23 -12.62 -19.19
C SER A 400 5.44 -13.80 -19.77
N SER A 401 4.58 -13.56 -20.77
CA SER A 401 3.73 -14.59 -21.37
C SER A 401 4.52 -15.58 -22.24
N THR A 402 5.60 -15.12 -22.87
CA THR A 402 6.48 -15.91 -23.76
C THR A 402 7.62 -16.59 -23.00
N ILE A 403 7.96 -16.12 -21.79
CA ILE A 403 8.97 -16.76 -20.93
C ILE A 403 8.49 -18.14 -20.47
N VAL A 404 9.14 -19.20 -20.95
CA VAL A 404 8.78 -20.61 -20.65
C VAL A 404 8.98 -20.97 -19.17
N ASP A 405 10.00 -20.39 -18.52
CA ASP A 405 10.28 -20.66 -17.11
C ASP A 405 9.21 -20.05 -16.20
N THR A 406 8.40 -20.92 -15.59
CA THR A 406 7.29 -20.52 -14.72
C THR A 406 7.74 -19.82 -13.45
N GLY A 407 8.95 -20.12 -12.95
CA GLY A 407 9.52 -19.51 -11.75
C GLY A 407 9.99 -18.08 -12.02
N ILE A 408 10.56 -17.82 -13.19
CA ILE A 408 10.92 -16.46 -13.65
C ILE A 408 9.66 -15.65 -13.91
N ARG A 409 8.67 -16.24 -14.61
CA ARG A 409 7.37 -15.60 -14.86
C ARG A 409 6.69 -15.16 -13.57
N ARG A 410 6.66 -16.03 -12.55
CA ARG A 410 6.07 -15.73 -11.23
C ARG A 410 6.82 -14.59 -10.53
N GLN A 411 8.14 -14.56 -10.57
CA GLN A 411 8.92 -13.47 -9.97
C GLN A 411 8.65 -12.12 -10.65
N LEU A 412 8.63 -12.09 -11.98
CA LEU A 412 8.27 -10.88 -12.73
C LEU A 412 6.84 -10.42 -12.41
N GLY A 413 5.88 -11.36 -12.36
CA GLY A 413 4.50 -11.09 -11.96
C GLY A 413 4.41 -10.45 -10.57
N ARG A 414 5.14 -10.97 -9.57
CA ARG A 414 5.14 -10.40 -8.20
C ARG A 414 5.73 -8.98 -8.12
N ILE A 415 6.59 -8.58 -9.06
CA ILE A 415 7.06 -7.18 -9.14
C ILE A 415 5.99 -6.28 -9.79
N VAL A 416 5.29 -6.78 -10.80
CA VAL A 416 4.38 -5.97 -11.65
C VAL A 416 2.96 -5.85 -11.07
N GLU A 417 2.37 -6.95 -10.61
CA GLU A 417 0.96 -7.05 -10.20
C GLU A 417 0.54 -6.14 -9.03
N PRO A 418 1.34 -5.97 -7.95
CA PRO A 418 0.92 -5.18 -6.79
C PRO A 418 1.09 -3.66 -6.98
N GLY A 419 1.83 -3.23 -8.00
CA GLY A 419 2.38 -1.88 -8.07
C GLY A 419 1.34 -0.79 -8.35
N ARG A 420 1.38 0.30 -7.59
CA ARG A 420 0.75 1.58 -7.98
C ARG A 420 1.60 2.37 -8.98
N CYS A 421 2.82 1.91 -9.25
CA CYS A 421 3.82 2.55 -10.13
C CYS A 421 3.44 2.60 -11.61
N GLY A 422 2.38 1.90 -12.03
CA GLY A 422 1.76 2.12 -13.35
C GLY A 422 1.09 3.50 -13.47
N LEU A 423 0.80 4.17 -12.35
CA LEU A 423 0.50 5.60 -12.35
C LEU A 423 1.79 6.35 -12.71
N GLY A 424 1.75 7.21 -13.73
CA GLY A 424 2.87 8.13 -14.01
C GLY A 424 3.28 8.92 -12.76
N ASP A 425 4.51 9.44 -12.74
CA ASP A 425 5.15 9.99 -11.52
C ASP A 425 4.27 11.00 -10.76
N ASP A 426 3.57 11.89 -11.47
CA ASP A 426 2.66 12.88 -10.86
C ASP A 426 1.49 12.25 -10.10
N LYS A 427 0.82 11.26 -10.73
CA LYS A 427 -0.32 10.57 -10.14
C LYS A 427 0.11 9.62 -9.02
N TYR A 428 1.31 9.05 -9.11
CA TYR A 428 1.90 8.26 -8.03
C TYR A 428 2.22 9.14 -6.80
N ALA A 429 2.77 10.33 -7.02
CA ALA A 429 2.99 11.30 -5.95
C ALA A 429 1.65 11.74 -5.33
N GLU A 430 0.62 11.95 -6.15
CA GLU A 430 -0.72 12.31 -5.69
C GLU A 430 -1.36 11.22 -4.82
N ILE A 431 -1.35 9.95 -5.26
CA ILE A 431 -1.96 8.85 -4.48
C ILE A 431 -1.27 8.67 -3.13
N THR A 432 0.06 8.82 -3.10
CA THR A 432 0.86 8.77 -1.87
C THR A 432 0.49 9.91 -0.93
N HIS A 433 0.33 11.13 -1.48
CA HIS A 433 -0.06 12.31 -0.71
C HIS A 433 -1.46 12.17 -0.11
N VAL A 434 -2.47 11.73 -0.87
CA VAL A 434 -3.84 11.58 -0.35
C VAL A 434 -3.92 10.52 0.75
N ILE A 435 -3.19 9.39 0.62
CA ILE A 435 -3.10 8.38 1.67
C ILE A 435 -2.47 8.96 2.94
N SER A 436 -1.39 9.74 2.81
CA SER A 436 -0.75 10.40 3.95
C SER A 436 -1.70 11.36 4.66
N LEU A 437 -2.44 12.17 3.91
CA LEU A 437 -3.39 13.14 4.46
C LEU A 437 -4.50 12.45 5.27
N MET A 438 -5.03 11.33 4.77
CA MET A 438 -6.06 10.58 5.51
C MET A 438 -5.50 9.95 6.79
N LYS A 439 -4.27 9.39 6.75
CA LYS A 439 -3.58 8.86 7.95
C LYS A 439 -3.34 9.94 9.00
N GLU A 440 -2.90 11.13 8.57
CA GLU A 440 -2.66 12.26 9.48
C GLU A 440 -3.95 12.76 10.12
N ASN A 441 -5.06 12.84 9.37
CA ASN A 441 -6.36 13.20 9.93
C ASN A 441 -6.81 12.22 11.02
N TYR A 442 -6.72 10.91 10.73
CA TYR A 442 -7.08 9.86 11.68
C TYR A 442 -6.24 9.93 12.97
N ASN A 443 -4.92 10.06 12.84
CA ASN A 443 -4.00 10.06 13.98
C ASN A 443 -4.10 11.32 14.85
N ASN A 444 -4.53 12.44 14.27
CA ASN A 444 -4.65 13.73 14.98
C ASN A 444 -6.07 13.98 15.51
N ALA A 445 -7.03 13.10 15.22
CA ALA A 445 -8.41 13.24 15.69
C ALA A 445 -8.48 13.18 17.22
N LYS A 446 -9.21 14.13 17.81
CA LYS A 446 -9.44 14.27 19.25
C LYS A 446 -10.92 14.41 19.54
N VAL A 447 -11.36 13.80 20.64
CA VAL A 447 -12.77 13.76 21.07
C VAL A 447 -12.93 14.47 22.42
N CYS A 448 -14.07 15.15 22.60
CA CYS A 448 -14.41 15.78 23.86
C CYS A 448 -14.98 14.76 24.87
N PRO A 449 -14.69 14.90 26.17
CA PRO A 449 -15.30 14.07 27.21
C PRO A 449 -16.83 14.11 27.20
N TYR A 450 -17.45 13.03 27.66
CA TYR A 450 -18.90 12.95 27.85
C TYR A 450 -19.34 13.71 29.11
N HIS A 451 -20.36 14.57 29.00
CA HIS A 451 -20.96 15.30 30.13
C HIS A 451 -22.41 14.83 30.33
N GLY A 452 -22.61 13.86 31.22
CA GLY A 452 -23.92 13.28 31.51
C GLY A 452 -24.67 13.99 32.65
N PRO A 453 -25.95 13.68 32.88
CA PRO A 453 -26.76 14.28 33.95
C PRO A 453 -26.25 14.02 35.39
N HIS A 454 -25.22 13.18 35.58
CA HIS A 454 -24.54 12.94 36.86
C HIS A 454 -23.13 13.56 36.97
N THR A 455 -22.63 14.28 35.96
CA THR A 455 -21.29 14.90 36.00
C THR A 455 -21.25 16.25 36.71
N THR A 456 -22.36 16.69 37.30
CA THR A 456 -22.45 17.92 38.11
C THR A 456 -22.84 17.60 39.56
N ALA A 457 -21.96 16.91 40.31
CA ALA A 457 -21.83 16.96 41.78
C ALA A 457 -20.95 15.80 42.28
N ILE A 458 -19.63 15.92 42.17
CA ILE A 458 -18.73 15.27 43.13
C ILE A 458 -17.90 16.38 43.76
N THR A 459 -18.40 16.84 44.90
CA THR A 459 -17.63 17.56 45.91
C THR A 459 -16.39 16.76 46.28
N ALA A 460 -15.25 17.43 46.24
CA ALA A 460 -13.97 16.96 46.75
C ALA A 460 -14.12 16.26 48.11
N GLN A 461 -13.80 14.96 48.20
CA GLN A 461 -13.18 14.32 49.39
C GLN A 461 -13.03 12.78 49.33
N SER A 462 -13.34 12.10 48.22
CA SER A 462 -12.95 10.68 48.08
C SER A 462 -12.69 10.28 46.62
N ALA A 463 -11.54 10.71 46.09
CA ALA A 463 -11.07 10.30 44.76
C ALA A 463 -9.58 9.98 44.82
N ASN A 464 -9.24 8.72 45.13
CA ASN A 464 -7.87 8.20 44.96
C ASN A 464 -7.72 7.37 43.68
N TYR A 465 -8.72 7.31 42.81
CA TYR A 465 -8.56 6.82 41.44
C TYR A 465 -9.63 7.47 40.54
N VAL A 466 -9.17 8.22 39.53
CA VAL A 466 -9.93 8.72 38.37
C VAL A 466 -10.95 9.86 38.61
N THR A 467 -10.46 11.09 38.84
CA THR A 467 -11.16 12.32 38.38
C THR A 467 -10.13 13.39 38.02
N GLY A 468 -9.49 13.20 36.86
CA GLY A 468 -8.58 14.18 36.24
C GLY A 468 -8.87 14.37 34.76
N TYR A 469 -10.05 13.97 34.27
CA TYR A 469 -10.44 14.22 32.88
C TYR A 469 -10.86 15.67 32.72
N ALA A 470 -9.87 16.41 32.26
CA ALA A 470 -9.82 17.82 31.95
C ALA A 470 -11.03 18.34 31.15
N THR A 471 -11.31 19.61 31.35
CA THR A 471 -12.23 20.48 30.59
C THR A 471 -11.85 20.67 29.11
N TYR A 472 -10.93 19.86 28.56
CA TYR A 472 -10.33 20.00 27.23
C TYR A 472 -10.71 18.82 26.31
N CYS A 473 -10.87 19.10 25.02
CA CYS A 473 -11.17 18.08 24.01
C CYS A 473 -9.90 17.44 23.45
N ASP A 474 -9.26 16.58 24.25
CA ASP A 474 -7.95 15.99 23.92
C ASP A 474 -7.88 14.47 24.02
N LEU A 475 -9.01 13.78 24.26
CA LEU A 475 -9.07 12.32 24.25
C LEU A 475 -8.71 11.76 22.88
N LYS A 476 -7.78 10.81 22.84
CA LYS A 476 -7.33 10.12 21.63
C LYS A 476 -7.96 8.74 21.50
N LEU A 477 -7.93 8.17 20.30
CA LEU A 477 -8.41 6.80 20.09
C LEU A 477 -7.70 5.82 21.03
N GLU A 478 -6.36 5.84 21.05
CA GLU A 478 -5.55 5.04 21.94
C GLU A 478 -4.71 5.92 22.88
N PRO A 479 -4.69 5.65 24.20
CA PRO A 479 -5.44 4.57 24.87
C PRO A 479 -6.90 4.94 25.23
N ASP A 480 -7.26 6.23 25.22
CA ASP A 480 -8.43 6.73 25.96
C ASP A 480 -9.76 6.14 25.49
N LEU A 481 -10.12 6.33 24.21
CA LEU A 481 -11.41 5.88 23.71
C LEU A 481 -11.51 4.36 23.65
N VAL A 482 -10.42 3.67 23.31
CA VAL A 482 -10.38 2.20 23.34
C VAL A 482 -10.71 1.72 24.75
N GLN A 483 -9.99 2.19 25.78
CA GLN A 483 -10.24 1.79 27.16
C GLN A 483 -11.69 2.07 27.60
N ILE A 484 -12.26 3.22 27.23
CA ILE A 484 -13.65 3.55 27.56
C ILE A 484 -14.62 2.59 26.86
N MET A 485 -14.45 2.33 25.57
CA MET A 485 -15.32 1.42 24.82
C MET A 485 -15.24 -0.03 25.33
N GLU A 486 -14.11 -0.42 25.94
CA GLU A 486 -13.91 -1.75 26.52
C GLU A 486 -14.52 -1.91 27.93
N THR A 487 -14.57 -0.83 28.72
CA THR A 487 -14.89 -0.91 30.15
C THR A 487 -16.20 -0.24 30.56
N SER A 488 -16.64 0.80 29.85
CA SER A 488 -17.87 1.50 30.21
C SER A 488 -19.11 0.64 29.95
N LYS A 489 -20.05 0.71 30.89
CA LYS A 489 -21.36 0.03 30.82
C LYS A 489 -22.51 1.02 30.71
N VAL A 490 -22.20 2.29 30.42
CA VAL A 490 -23.17 3.39 30.36
C VAL A 490 -23.53 3.68 28.91
N GLU A 491 -24.74 3.33 28.51
CA GLU A 491 -25.20 3.40 27.11
C GLU A 491 -25.02 4.81 26.48
N PRO A 492 -25.43 5.92 27.13
CA PRO A 492 -25.24 7.24 26.55
C PRO A 492 -23.77 7.66 26.38
N GLU A 493 -22.90 7.20 27.28
CA GLU A 493 -21.46 7.48 27.21
C GLU A 493 -20.82 6.74 26.03
N LEU A 494 -21.10 5.43 25.90
CA LEU A 494 -20.66 4.62 24.76
C LEU A 494 -21.14 5.22 23.43
N ARG A 495 -22.41 5.67 23.39
CA ARG A 495 -23.00 6.29 22.20
C ARG A 495 -22.30 7.59 21.83
N HIS A 496 -21.99 8.43 22.82
CA HIS A 496 -21.26 9.69 22.64
C HIS A 496 -19.90 9.46 21.99
N TYR A 497 -19.05 8.62 22.59
CA TYR A 497 -17.70 8.40 22.08
C TYR A 497 -17.68 7.69 20.72
N TRP A 498 -18.58 6.73 20.52
CA TRP A 498 -18.74 6.07 19.22
C TRP A 498 -19.07 7.07 18.11
N THR A 499 -19.96 8.02 18.40
CA THR A 499 -20.43 9.03 17.43
C THR A 499 -19.36 10.08 17.19
N ALA A 500 -18.81 10.65 18.26
CA ALA A 500 -17.81 11.70 18.18
C ALA A 500 -16.54 11.23 17.45
N TRP A 501 -16.11 9.97 17.65
CA TRP A 501 -14.99 9.41 16.91
C TRP A 501 -15.25 9.41 15.40
N ARG A 502 -16.44 8.97 14.97
CA ARG A 502 -16.82 8.91 13.55
C ARG A 502 -16.94 10.29 12.93
N GLU A 503 -17.48 11.26 13.65
CA GLU A 503 -17.58 12.64 13.18
C GLU A 503 -16.22 13.31 13.01
N LYS A 504 -15.24 12.96 13.85
CA LYS A 504 -13.89 13.54 13.79
C LYS A 504 -12.96 12.87 12.78
N SER A 505 -13.17 11.58 12.49
CA SER A 505 -12.27 10.80 11.62
C SER A 505 -12.84 10.48 10.24
N GLY A 506 -14.17 10.43 10.08
CA GLY A 506 -14.83 10.03 8.83
C GLY A 506 -15.08 11.19 7.85
N PRO A 507 -16.04 12.10 8.14
CA PRO A 507 -16.40 13.19 7.24
C PRO A 507 -15.21 14.02 6.71
N PRO A 508 -14.19 14.38 7.51
CA PRO A 508 -13.08 15.21 7.04
C PRO A 508 -12.26 14.59 5.89
N VAL A 509 -12.19 13.26 5.81
CA VAL A 509 -11.41 12.54 4.78
C VAL A 509 -12.27 12.05 3.62
N LYS A 510 -13.58 12.28 3.65
CA LYS A 510 -14.52 11.73 2.66
C LYS A 510 -14.13 12.07 1.22
N ASN A 511 -13.85 13.35 0.94
CA ASN A 511 -13.49 13.81 -0.41
C ASN A 511 -12.10 13.30 -0.83
N THR A 512 -11.15 13.28 0.10
CA THR A 512 -9.81 12.72 -0.12
C THR A 512 -9.89 11.24 -0.47
N PHE A 513 -10.78 10.48 0.20
CA PHE A 513 -11.01 9.07 -0.09
C PHE A 513 -11.66 8.86 -1.48
N MET A 514 -12.56 9.75 -1.91
CA MET A 514 -13.09 9.72 -3.29
C MET A 514 -11.99 9.88 -4.33
N ARG A 515 -11.03 10.78 -4.10
CA ARG A 515 -9.87 10.93 -4.99
C ARG A 515 -8.94 9.71 -4.96
N TYR A 516 -8.75 9.11 -3.79
CA TYR A 516 -7.99 7.86 -3.66
C TYR A 516 -8.63 6.72 -4.48
N ILE A 517 -9.96 6.56 -4.46
CA ILE A 517 -10.67 5.53 -5.25
C ILE A 517 -10.36 5.69 -6.75
N ASP A 518 -10.47 6.92 -7.26
CA ASP A 518 -10.21 7.24 -8.66
C ASP A 518 -8.75 6.90 -9.06
N LEU A 519 -7.77 7.32 -8.24
CA LEU A 519 -6.36 7.01 -8.49
C LEU A 519 -6.06 5.51 -8.38
N ALA A 520 -6.65 4.81 -7.42
CA ALA A 520 -6.46 3.38 -7.23
C ALA A 520 -7.03 2.58 -8.41
N ASN A 521 -8.22 2.94 -8.91
CA ASN A 521 -8.82 2.29 -10.08
C ASN A 521 -8.01 2.58 -11.35
N GLN A 522 -7.59 3.82 -11.57
CA GLN A 522 -6.71 4.14 -12.70
C GLN A 522 -5.39 3.37 -12.65
N ALA A 523 -4.85 3.11 -11.46
CA ALA A 523 -3.67 2.25 -11.31
C ALA A 523 -4.00 0.82 -11.73
N ALA A 524 -5.09 0.25 -11.23
CA ALA A 524 -5.48 -1.13 -11.52
C ALA A 524 -5.80 -1.36 -13.01
N GLU A 525 -6.55 -0.47 -13.63
CA GLU A 525 -6.93 -0.52 -15.06
C GLU A 525 -5.72 -0.55 -15.99
N ARG A 526 -4.66 0.17 -15.65
CA ARG A 526 -3.40 0.18 -16.41
C ARG A 526 -2.67 -1.16 -16.41
N HIS A 527 -3.00 -2.04 -15.47
CA HIS A 527 -2.45 -3.39 -15.37
C HIS A 527 -3.44 -4.46 -15.85
N GLY A 528 -4.53 -4.06 -16.50
CA GLY A 528 -5.52 -5.00 -17.06
C GLY A 528 -6.52 -5.54 -16.05
N PHE A 529 -6.58 -5.00 -14.83
CA PHE A 529 -7.65 -5.30 -13.87
C PHE A 529 -8.88 -4.43 -14.13
N ASN A 530 -10.06 -4.91 -13.74
CA ASN A 530 -11.29 -4.14 -13.91
C ASN A 530 -11.37 -2.91 -12.98
N ASP A 531 -10.87 -3.07 -11.74
CA ASP A 531 -10.85 -2.06 -10.71
C ASP A 531 -9.81 -2.42 -9.62
N ALA A 532 -9.57 -1.53 -8.67
CA ALA A 532 -8.62 -1.78 -7.58
C ALA A 532 -9.02 -2.94 -6.67
N GLY A 533 -10.32 -3.24 -6.55
CA GLY A 533 -10.81 -4.39 -5.80
C GLY A 533 -10.50 -5.70 -6.51
N ASP A 534 -10.53 -5.73 -7.84
CA ASP A 534 -10.12 -6.87 -8.66
C ASP A 534 -8.62 -7.16 -8.51
N GLN A 535 -7.79 -6.13 -8.60
CA GLN A 535 -6.37 -6.22 -8.31
C GLN A 535 -6.12 -6.79 -6.90
N MET A 536 -6.82 -6.29 -5.88
CA MET A 536 -6.67 -6.78 -4.49
C MET A 536 -7.04 -8.27 -4.32
N ARG A 537 -7.97 -8.81 -5.11
CA ARG A 537 -8.37 -10.22 -5.02
C ARG A 537 -7.39 -11.16 -5.72
N SER A 538 -6.66 -10.66 -6.73
CA SER A 538 -5.74 -11.47 -7.52
C SER A 538 -4.67 -12.20 -6.69
N VAL A 539 -4.21 -11.58 -5.59
CA VAL A 539 -3.17 -12.13 -4.69
C VAL A 539 -3.54 -13.47 -4.02
N TYR A 540 -4.81 -13.86 -4.08
CA TYR A 540 -5.28 -15.12 -3.50
C TYR A 540 -5.23 -16.31 -4.47
N ASP A 541 -4.83 -16.08 -5.74
CA ASP A 541 -4.69 -17.11 -6.78
C ASP A 541 -5.99 -17.94 -6.98
N ASP A 542 -7.17 -17.31 -6.83
CA ASP A 542 -8.49 -17.94 -6.97
C ASP A 542 -9.40 -17.07 -7.86
N SER A 543 -9.73 -17.57 -9.06
CA SER A 543 -10.58 -16.87 -10.02
C SER A 543 -11.99 -16.62 -9.51
N ASP A 544 -12.48 -17.46 -8.58
CA ASP A 544 -13.82 -17.38 -8.01
C ASP A 544 -13.80 -16.88 -6.56
N PHE A 545 -12.72 -16.21 -6.14
CA PHE A 545 -12.47 -15.83 -4.75
C PHE A 545 -13.65 -15.10 -4.08
N PHE A 546 -14.35 -14.22 -4.82
CA PHE A 546 -15.53 -13.51 -4.31
C PHE A 546 -16.66 -14.46 -3.87
N PHE A 547 -16.86 -15.56 -4.60
CA PHE A 547 -17.83 -16.60 -4.31
C PHE A 547 -17.29 -17.55 -3.24
N THR A 548 -16.00 -17.92 -3.30
CA THR A 548 -15.33 -18.76 -2.30
C THR A 548 -15.54 -18.22 -0.89
N VAL A 549 -15.22 -16.94 -0.63
CA VAL A 549 -15.40 -16.35 0.71
C VAL A 549 -16.87 -16.28 1.14
N ASN A 550 -17.80 -16.18 0.18
CA ASN A 550 -19.24 -16.17 0.47
C ASN A 550 -19.77 -17.57 0.84
N ASP A 551 -19.31 -18.62 0.16
CA ASP A 551 -19.63 -20.01 0.51
C ASP A 551 -19.11 -20.36 1.90
N LEU A 552 -17.84 -20.03 2.18
CA LEU A 552 -17.23 -20.24 3.50
C LEU A 552 -18.04 -19.53 4.60
N TRP A 553 -18.44 -18.28 4.39
CA TRP A 553 -19.25 -17.55 5.36
C TRP A 553 -20.64 -18.15 5.56
N THR A 554 -21.30 -18.59 4.49
CA THR A 554 -22.65 -19.17 4.55
C THR A 554 -22.69 -20.39 5.48
N LYS A 555 -21.60 -21.18 5.51
CA LYS A 555 -21.42 -22.33 6.41
C LYS A 555 -21.15 -21.93 7.86
N VAL A 556 -20.45 -20.82 8.11
CA VAL A 556 -20.17 -20.30 9.47
C VAL A 556 -21.37 -19.55 10.06
N GLN A 557 -22.24 -19.01 9.21
CA GLN A 557 -23.34 -18.14 9.61
C GLN A 557 -24.31 -18.74 10.65
N PRO A 558 -24.69 -20.04 10.64
CA PRO A 558 -25.54 -20.62 11.67
C PRO A 558 -24.97 -20.50 13.08
N LEU A 559 -23.71 -20.90 13.27
CA LEU A 559 -22.98 -20.74 14.54
C LEU A 559 -22.87 -19.27 14.94
N TYR A 560 -22.55 -18.37 13.99
CA TYR A 560 -22.48 -16.93 14.28
C TYR A 560 -23.83 -16.37 14.76
N LYS A 561 -24.94 -16.79 14.15
CA LYS A 561 -26.29 -16.36 14.57
C LYS A 561 -26.62 -16.83 15.99
N GLN A 562 -26.20 -18.03 16.39
CA GLN A 562 -26.34 -18.49 17.76
C GLN A 562 -25.56 -17.60 18.75
N LEU A 563 -24.33 -17.24 18.40
CA LEU A 563 -23.51 -16.33 19.20
C LEU A 563 -24.15 -14.95 19.32
N VAL A 564 -24.64 -14.39 18.22
CA VAL A 564 -25.32 -13.07 18.19
C VAL A 564 -26.56 -13.08 19.07
N THR A 565 -27.40 -14.12 18.99
CA THR A 565 -28.59 -14.25 19.83
C THR A 565 -28.21 -14.32 21.31
N PHE A 566 -27.19 -15.09 21.67
CA PHE A 566 -26.71 -15.19 23.04
C PHE A 566 -26.18 -13.85 23.58
N ALA A 567 -25.32 -13.16 22.80
CA ALA A 567 -24.79 -11.86 23.15
C ALA A 567 -25.91 -10.82 23.30
N ARG A 568 -26.87 -10.79 22.36
CA ARG A 568 -28.04 -9.90 22.41
C ARG A 568 -28.86 -10.13 23.66
N LYS A 569 -29.12 -11.38 24.05
CA LYS A 569 -29.83 -11.72 25.30
C LYS A 569 -29.14 -11.09 26.51
N GLY A 570 -27.81 -11.13 26.55
CA GLY A 570 -27.00 -10.45 27.56
C GLY A 570 -27.18 -8.93 27.56
N LEU A 571 -27.06 -8.30 26.39
CA LEU A 571 -27.21 -6.87 26.23
C LEU A 571 -28.62 -6.38 26.58
N VAL A 572 -29.66 -7.15 26.27
CA VAL A 572 -31.05 -6.85 26.68
C VAL A 572 -31.18 -6.84 28.20
N ARG A 573 -30.54 -7.79 28.92
CA ARG A 573 -30.55 -7.78 30.39
C ARG A 573 -29.84 -6.56 30.97
N GLN A 574 -28.74 -6.12 30.33
CA GLN A 574 -27.93 -4.99 30.80
C GLN A 574 -28.56 -3.62 30.50
N TYR A 575 -29.09 -3.43 29.28
CA TYR A 575 -29.51 -2.12 28.78
C TYR A 575 -31.03 -1.98 28.59
N GLY A 576 -31.78 -3.08 28.66
CA GLY A 576 -33.23 -3.10 28.46
C GLY A 576 -33.67 -3.14 27.00
N GLU A 577 -34.92 -3.56 26.78
CA GLU A 577 -35.49 -3.79 25.44
C GLU A 577 -35.70 -2.54 24.60
N HIS A 578 -35.75 -1.37 25.25
CA HIS A 578 -35.87 -0.08 24.59
C HIS A 578 -34.57 0.36 23.89
N VAL A 579 -33.42 -0.18 24.32
CA VAL A 579 -32.11 0.04 23.68
C VAL A 579 -31.80 -1.08 22.69
N VAL A 580 -32.02 -2.34 23.09
CA VAL A 580 -31.70 -3.52 22.29
C VAL A 580 -32.96 -4.36 22.11
N ARG A 581 -33.44 -4.48 20.87
CA ARG A 581 -34.66 -5.25 20.58
C ARG A 581 -34.39 -6.76 20.63
N ARG A 582 -35.24 -7.56 21.30
CA ARG A 582 -35.04 -9.01 21.47
C ARG A 582 -34.91 -9.83 20.17
N ASP A 583 -35.58 -9.40 19.10
CA ASP A 583 -35.56 -10.06 17.78
C ASP A 583 -34.68 -9.31 16.76
N GLY A 584 -34.10 -8.17 17.13
CA GLY A 584 -33.48 -7.21 16.20
C GLY A 584 -31.96 -7.26 16.14
N PRO A 585 -31.36 -6.45 15.25
CA PRO A 585 -29.91 -6.25 15.20
C PRO A 585 -29.39 -5.52 16.46
N ILE A 586 -28.08 -5.62 16.71
CA ILE A 586 -27.43 -5.01 17.87
C ILE A 586 -26.89 -3.60 17.53
N PRO A 587 -27.14 -2.56 18.35
CA PRO A 587 -26.48 -1.27 18.19
C PRO A 587 -24.95 -1.36 18.29
N ALA A 588 -24.24 -0.79 17.31
CA ALA A 588 -22.81 -1.01 17.11
C ALA A 588 -21.88 -0.49 18.22
N HIS A 589 -22.35 0.38 19.12
CA HIS A 589 -21.57 0.98 20.21
C HIS A 589 -21.55 0.14 21.49
N LEU A 590 -22.33 -0.94 21.57
CA LEU A 590 -22.50 -1.76 22.78
C LEU A 590 -21.61 -3.01 22.82
N LEU A 591 -20.63 -3.09 21.92
CA LEU A 591 -19.94 -4.34 21.60
C LEU A 591 -18.51 -4.41 22.17
N GLY A 592 -18.18 -3.56 23.16
CA GLY A 592 -16.88 -3.61 23.85
C GLY A 592 -15.69 -3.18 22.98
N ASN A 593 -15.97 -2.56 21.83
CA ASN A 593 -14.98 -2.18 20.83
C ASN A 593 -15.50 -1.05 19.94
N MET A 594 -14.65 -0.08 19.59
CA MET A 594 -15.01 1.10 18.77
C MET A 594 -15.72 0.76 17.45
N TRP A 595 -15.39 -0.38 16.83
CA TRP A 595 -15.95 -0.81 15.55
C TRP A 595 -16.84 -2.06 15.66
N GLY A 596 -17.04 -2.61 16.87
CA GLY A 596 -17.75 -3.86 17.08
C GLY A 596 -17.15 -5.05 16.33
N GLN A 597 -15.82 -5.05 16.13
CA GLN A 597 -15.11 -6.13 15.44
C GLN A 597 -14.65 -7.26 16.38
N ASN A 598 -14.61 -7.01 17.69
CA ASN A 598 -14.21 -7.94 18.75
C ASN A 598 -15.18 -7.76 19.92
N TRP A 599 -15.79 -8.84 20.41
CA TRP A 599 -16.82 -8.81 21.45
C TRP A 599 -16.35 -9.46 22.76
N ARG A 600 -15.05 -9.74 22.93
CA ARG A 600 -14.54 -10.33 24.19
C ARG A 600 -14.81 -9.44 25.41
N ASN A 601 -14.72 -8.13 25.23
CA ASN A 601 -14.86 -7.15 26.31
C ASN A 601 -16.30 -7.00 26.84
N ILE A 602 -17.28 -7.68 26.22
CA ILE A 602 -18.66 -7.75 26.76
C ILE A 602 -18.97 -9.10 27.43
N LEU A 603 -17.98 -9.99 27.57
CA LEU A 603 -18.20 -11.32 28.15
C LEU A 603 -18.77 -11.25 29.57
N ASP A 604 -18.32 -10.28 30.36
CA ASP A 604 -18.75 -10.08 31.75
C ASP A 604 -20.21 -9.62 31.87
N ILE A 605 -20.73 -8.89 30.89
CA ILE A 605 -22.14 -8.45 30.85
C ILE A 605 -23.07 -9.50 30.24
N ILE A 606 -22.59 -10.34 29.32
CA ILE A 606 -23.46 -11.32 28.64
C ILE A 606 -23.52 -12.69 29.32
N ARG A 607 -22.52 -13.06 30.12
CA ARG A 607 -22.52 -14.31 30.88
C ARG A 607 -23.56 -14.30 32.02
N THR A 608 -23.91 -15.49 32.50
CA THR A 608 -24.78 -15.69 33.65
C THR A 608 -24.03 -16.46 34.73
N GLY A 609 -23.45 -15.75 35.70
CA GLY A 609 -22.68 -16.35 36.79
C GLY A 609 -21.23 -15.87 36.86
N PRO A 610 -20.46 -16.36 37.87
CA PRO A 610 -19.03 -16.10 37.98
C PRO A 610 -18.24 -16.72 36.82
N PRO A 611 -16.99 -16.28 36.57
CA PRO A 611 -16.08 -16.97 35.65
C PRO A 611 -15.85 -18.41 36.09
N GLU A 612 -15.86 -19.33 35.13
CA GLU A 612 -15.50 -20.75 35.29
C GLU A 612 -13.99 -20.94 35.10
N MET A 613 -13.37 -20.16 34.20
CA MET A 613 -11.93 -20.16 33.96
C MET A 613 -11.18 -19.47 35.11
N PRO A 614 -10.21 -20.15 35.75
CA PRO A 614 -9.37 -19.54 36.78
C PRO A 614 -8.50 -18.39 36.25
N ASP A 615 -8.06 -17.52 37.15
CA ASP A 615 -7.14 -16.42 36.82
C ASP A 615 -5.73 -16.93 36.50
N ILE A 616 -5.49 -17.18 35.20
CA ILE A 616 -4.19 -17.63 34.68
C ILE A 616 -3.13 -16.52 34.83
N THR A 617 -3.53 -15.26 34.66
CA THR A 617 -2.62 -14.12 34.78
C THR A 617 -2.08 -14.01 36.21
N GLY A 618 -2.95 -14.09 37.21
CA GLY A 618 -2.56 -14.14 38.62
C GLY A 618 -1.66 -15.34 38.95
N GLU A 619 -1.94 -16.51 38.35
CA GLU A 619 -1.12 -17.71 38.53
C GLU A 619 0.28 -17.56 37.92
N MET A 620 0.40 -16.97 36.72
CA MET A 620 1.70 -16.66 36.11
C MET A 620 2.53 -15.73 37.00
N VAL A 621 1.92 -14.68 37.55
CA VAL A 621 2.58 -13.77 38.50
C VAL A 621 3.03 -14.52 39.76
N ARG A 622 2.17 -15.40 40.31
CA ARG A 622 2.48 -16.23 41.49
C ARG A 622 3.67 -17.17 41.25
N GLN A 623 3.80 -17.71 40.04
CA GLN A 623 4.92 -18.56 39.63
C GLN A 623 6.17 -17.78 39.16
N GLY A 624 6.19 -16.46 39.32
CA GLY A 624 7.33 -15.61 38.98
C GLY A 624 7.62 -15.55 37.48
N TYR A 625 6.58 -15.49 36.63
CA TYR A 625 6.76 -15.20 35.21
C TYR A 625 7.26 -13.77 35.00
N THR A 626 8.14 -13.61 34.01
CA THR A 626 8.65 -12.33 33.51
C THR A 626 8.48 -12.32 31.99
N PRO A 627 8.48 -11.14 31.33
CA PRO A 627 8.49 -11.07 29.86
C PRO A 627 9.53 -11.99 29.22
N LEU A 628 10.77 -11.97 29.72
CA LEU A 628 11.83 -12.85 29.23
C LEU A 628 11.47 -14.34 29.37
N LYS A 629 10.93 -14.76 30.53
CA LYS A 629 10.51 -16.14 30.75
C LYS A 629 9.36 -16.55 29.81
N MET A 630 8.46 -15.63 29.46
CA MET A 630 7.38 -15.89 28.49
C MET A 630 7.95 -16.20 27.10
N PHE A 631 8.90 -15.40 26.60
CA PHE A 631 9.58 -15.66 25.33
C PHE A 631 10.45 -16.92 25.37
N GLN A 632 11.12 -17.22 26.48
CA GLN A 632 11.88 -18.46 26.64
C GLN A 632 10.97 -19.69 26.64
N THR A 633 9.78 -19.59 27.23
CA THR A 633 8.76 -20.64 27.19
C THR A 633 8.26 -20.85 25.75
N ALA A 634 8.09 -19.75 24.99
CA ALA A 634 7.75 -19.83 23.58
C ALA A 634 8.87 -20.45 22.72
N GLU A 635 10.15 -20.13 22.97
CA GLU A 635 11.28 -20.83 22.33
C GLU A 635 11.28 -22.34 22.64
N GLU A 636 11.01 -22.70 23.89
CA GLU A 636 10.90 -24.11 24.31
C GLU A 636 9.78 -24.82 23.55
N PHE A 637 8.63 -24.18 23.35
CA PHE A 637 7.54 -24.73 22.53
C PHE A 637 8.03 -25.09 21.12
N PHE A 638 8.68 -24.16 20.41
CA PHE A 638 9.15 -24.38 19.04
C PHE A 638 10.26 -25.44 18.96
N THR A 639 11.23 -25.39 19.86
CA THR A 639 12.31 -26.38 19.93
C THR A 639 11.79 -27.77 20.32
N SER A 640 10.71 -27.85 21.11
CA SER A 640 10.06 -29.12 21.47
C SER A 640 9.45 -29.85 20.27
N ILE A 641 8.91 -29.11 19.30
CA ILE A 641 8.29 -29.66 18.08
C ILE A 641 9.31 -29.86 16.94
N GLY A 642 10.55 -29.40 17.08
CA GLY A 642 11.63 -29.64 16.09
C GLY A 642 11.99 -28.46 15.22
N LEU A 643 11.50 -27.27 15.55
CA LEU A 643 11.94 -26.04 14.91
C LEU A 643 13.24 -25.53 15.56
N PRO A 644 14.04 -24.72 14.85
CA PRO A 644 15.28 -24.18 15.38
C PRO A 644 15.03 -23.19 16.54
N PRO A 645 15.97 -23.06 17.50
CA PRO A 645 15.93 -22.00 18.50
C PRO A 645 16.14 -20.62 17.86
N MET A 646 15.83 -19.55 18.59
CA MET A 646 16.09 -18.19 18.12
C MET A 646 17.59 -17.90 18.10
N ALA A 647 18.03 -17.10 17.12
CA ALA A 647 19.42 -16.68 17.02
C ALA A 647 19.83 -15.79 18.22
N PRO A 648 21.11 -15.78 18.64
CA PRO A 648 21.58 -14.88 19.70
C PRO A 648 21.28 -13.39 19.43
N GLU A 649 21.30 -12.99 18.16
CA GLU A 649 20.94 -11.65 17.68
C GLU A 649 19.51 -11.26 18.07
N PHE A 650 18.56 -12.20 17.99
CA PHE A 650 17.16 -11.97 18.33
C PHE A 650 17.03 -11.52 19.80
N TRP A 651 17.66 -12.25 20.71
CA TRP A 651 17.61 -11.96 22.15
C TRP A 651 18.29 -10.63 22.51
N ARG A 652 19.38 -10.30 21.81
CA ARG A 652 20.15 -9.07 22.05
C ARG A 652 19.46 -7.83 21.49
N ASN A 653 18.79 -7.93 20.34
CA ASN A 653 18.31 -6.77 19.60
C ASN A 653 16.80 -6.53 19.75
N SER A 654 16.02 -7.50 20.23
CA SER A 654 14.56 -7.36 20.39
C SER A 654 14.18 -6.48 21.58
N LEU A 655 13.04 -5.81 21.47
CA LEU A 655 12.40 -5.10 22.57
C LEU A 655 11.26 -5.96 23.11
N LEU A 656 11.56 -6.78 24.12
CA LEU A 656 10.61 -7.74 24.70
C LEU A 656 9.85 -7.20 25.92
N GLN A 657 10.23 -6.04 26.43
CA GLN A 657 9.57 -5.35 27.54
C GLN A 657 9.77 -3.84 27.40
N LYS A 658 8.89 -3.04 28.01
CA LYS A 658 9.04 -1.58 28.00
C LYS A 658 10.25 -1.17 28.83
N SER A 659 11.09 -0.28 28.31
CA SER A 659 12.17 0.38 29.06
C SER A 659 11.91 1.89 29.18
N ASN A 660 12.53 2.54 30.17
CA ASN A 660 12.37 3.99 30.41
C ASN A 660 12.89 4.87 29.25
N GLU A 661 13.73 4.31 28.38
CA GLU A 661 14.34 4.99 27.24
C GLU A 661 13.49 4.87 25.96
N VAL A 662 12.47 4.00 25.95
CA VAL A 662 11.59 3.76 24.80
C VAL A 662 10.39 4.70 24.85
N THR A 663 10.35 5.63 23.91
CA THR A 663 9.23 6.56 23.69
C THR A 663 8.27 6.10 22.59
N GLY A 664 8.56 4.96 21.94
CA GLY A 664 7.84 4.47 20.77
C GLY A 664 6.57 3.66 21.05
N ASN A 665 5.90 3.24 19.96
CA ASN A 665 4.63 2.50 20.00
C ASN A 665 4.84 1.09 20.60
N CYS A 666 3.97 0.71 21.54
CA CYS A 666 3.99 -0.56 22.24
C CYS A 666 3.29 -1.74 21.52
N ALA A 667 2.60 -1.50 20.40
CA ALA A 667 1.93 -2.55 19.64
C ALA A 667 2.90 -3.70 19.26
N ALA A 668 2.50 -4.94 19.54
CA ALA A 668 3.29 -6.13 19.21
C ALA A 668 3.55 -6.21 17.70
N SER A 669 4.76 -6.64 17.33
CA SER A 669 5.17 -6.81 15.93
C SER A 669 6.47 -7.60 15.82
N ALA A 670 6.56 -8.46 14.81
CA ALA A 670 7.76 -9.15 14.38
C ALA A 670 8.37 -8.49 13.14
N TRP A 671 9.70 -8.52 13.02
CA TRP A 671 10.45 -7.76 12.02
C TRP A 671 11.54 -8.64 11.38
N ASP A 672 11.52 -8.74 10.05
CA ASP A 672 12.62 -9.27 9.23
C ASP A 672 13.47 -8.10 8.69
N PHE A 673 14.76 -8.08 9.02
CA PHE A 673 15.69 -7.07 8.53
C PHE A 673 16.25 -7.42 7.14
N CYS A 674 15.71 -8.43 6.46
CA CYS A 674 15.97 -8.79 5.07
C CYS A 674 17.42 -9.22 4.78
N ASN A 675 18.23 -9.44 5.82
CA ASN A 675 19.63 -9.86 5.72
C ASN A 675 19.85 -11.33 6.09
N LYS A 676 18.77 -12.11 6.26
CA LYS A 676 18.76 -13.54 6.62
C LYS A 676 19.25 -13.90 8.03
N VAL A 677 19.63 -12.90 8.83
CA VAL A 677 20.27 -13.12 10.14
C VAL A 677 19.53 -12.40 11.27
N ASP A 678 19.10 -11.18 11.03
CA ASP A 678 18.55 -10.28 12.04
C ASP A 678 17.03 -10.27 11.99
N PHE A 679 16.42 -10.94 12.97
CA PHE A 679 14.98 -10.99 13.18
C PHE A 679 14.68 -10.52 14.59
N ARG A 680 13.65 -9.70 14.75
CA ARG A 680 13.36 -9.05 16.05
C ARG A 680 11.88 -9.03 16.36
N ILE A 681 11.55 -8.94 17.65
CA ILE A 681 10.21 -8.62 18.14
C ILE A 681 10.24 -7.29 18.89
N LYS A 682 9.18 -6.50 18.70
CA LYS A 682 8.92 -5.28 19.45
C LYS A 682 7.55 -5.40 20.14
N GLN A 683 7.54 -5.67 21.44
CA GLN A 683 6.34 -5.79 22.27
C GLN A 683 6.61 -5.24 23.68
N CYS A 684 5.71 -4.38 24.18
CA CYS A 684 5.75 -3.91 25.57
C CYS A 684 5.09 -4.92 26.53
N THR A 685 5.60 -6.14 26.52
CA THR A 685 5.01 -7.32 27.17
C THR A 685 4.74 -7.09 28.65
N GLN A 686 3.50 -7.31 29.05
CA GLN A 686 3.07 -7.44 30.44
C GLN A 686 2.90 -8.93 30.77
N VAL A 687 2.98 -9.27 32.06
CA VAL A 687 2.75 -10.65 32.51
C VAL A 687 1.25 -10.91 32.55
N THR A 688 0.67 -11.23 31.39
CA THR A 688 -0.74 -11.58 31.21
C THR A 688 -0.88 -12.79 30.27
N LEU A 689 -2.01 -13.49 30.32
CA LEU A 689 -2.28 -14.59 29.39
C LEU A 689 -2.33 -14.11 27.93
N ASP A 690 -2.93 -12.94 27.65
CA ASP A 690 -2.99 -12.40 26.28
C ASP A 690 -1.58 -12.13 25.75
N ASP A 691 -0.70 -11.49 26.52
CA ASP A 691 0.68 -11.23 26.10
C ASP A 691 1.53 -12.51 26.03
N PHE A 692 1.20 -13.54 26.80
CA PHE A 692 1.82 -14.87 26.68
C PHE A 692 1.48 -15.52 25.34
N ILE A 693 0.22 -15.46 24.93
CA ILE A 693 -0.24 -15.96 23.64
C ILE A 693 0.35 -15.12 22.50
N ASN A 694 0.41 -13.79 22.66
CA ASN A 694 1.00 -12.88 21.67
C ASN A 694 2.51 -13.14 21.51
N ALA A 695 3.25 -13.43 22.58
CA ALA A 695 4.67 -13.79 22.47
C ALA A 695 4.88 -15.01 21.54
N HIS A 696 4.01 -16.03 21.63
CA HIS A 696 4.04 -17.18 20.72
C HIS A 696 3.60 -16.81 19.30
N HIS A 697 2.60 -15.95 19.15
CA HIS A 697 2.16 -15.44 17.86
C HIS A 697 3.32 -14.74 17.12
N GLU A 698 3.96 -13.76 17.77
CA GLU A 698 5.06 -12.99 17.19
C GLU A 698 6.30 -13.86 16.93
N MET A 699 6.61 -14.80 17.83
CA MET A 699 7.70 -15.75 17.59
C MET A 699 7.41 -16.73 16.45
N THR A 700 6.14 -16.99 16.13
CA THR A 700 5.79 -17.79 14.95
C THR A 700 6.14 -17.04 13.66
N HIS A 701 5.94 -15.71 13.61
CA HIS A 701 6.40 -14.91 12.47
C HIS A 701 7.92 -14.98 12.32
N VAL A 702 8.67 -14.90 13.43
CA VAL A 702 10.13 -15.06 13.41
C VAL A 702 10.56 -16.44 12.93
N GLN A 703 9.89 -17.51 13.39
CA GLN A 703 10.13 -18.85 12.83
C GLN A 703 9.88 -18.89 11.33
N TYR A 704 8.80 -18.28 10.85
CA TYR A 704 8.50 -18.23 9.42
C TYR A 704 9.62 -17.49 8.65
N TYR A 705 10.07 -16.33 9.14
CA TYR A 705 11.19 -15.57 8.55
C TYR A 705 12.46 -16.41 8.43
N MET A 706 12.81 -17.13 9.49
CA MET A 706 13.99 -17.99 9.53
C MET A 706 13.88 -19.14 8.50
N GLN A 707 12.71 -19.76 8.39
CA GLN A 707 12.50 -20.95 7.54
C GLN A 707 12.62 -20.64 6.04
N TYR A 708 12.05 -19.53 5.56
CA TYR A 708 12.17 -19.15 4.14
C TYR A 708 13.34 -18.22 3.82
N SER A 709 14.22 -17.93 4.79
CA SER A 709 15.35 -16.99 4.60
C SER A 709 16.29 -17.35 3.45
N SER A 710 16.31 -18.63 3.04
CA SER A 710 17.08 -19.14 1.91
C SER A 710 16.42 -18.89 0.54
N GLN A 711 15.12 -18.57 0.51
CA GLN A 711 14.38 -18.27 -0.71
C GLN A 711 14.86 -16.93 -1.34
N PRO A 712 14.63 -16.74 -2.66
CA PRO A 712 14.68 -15.41 -3.27
C PRO A 712 13.84 -14.40 -2.48
N PHE A 713 14.28 -13.15 -2.44
CA PHE A 713 13.66 -12.05 -1.71
C PHE A 713 12.15 -11.94 -1.99
N LEU A 714 11.75 -12.05 -3.26
CA LEU A 714 10.34 -12.03 -3.69
C LEU A 714 9.48 -13.17 -3.14
N TYR A 715 10.11 -14.22 -2.60
CA TYR A 715 9.42 -15.37 -2.01
C TYR A 715 9.55 -15.43 -0.48
N ARG A 716 10.19 -14.44 0.16
CA ARG A 716 10.30 -14.32 1.62
C ARG A 716 9.05 -13.71 2.25
N GLU A 717 7.92 -14.32 1.96
CA GLU A 717 6.61 -13.97 2.50
C GLU A 717 5.68 -15.19 2.38
N GLY A 718 4.46 -15.12 2.90
CA GLY A 718 3.44 -16.13 2.64
C GLY A 718 2.99 -16.10 1.16
N PRO A 719 2.43 -17.19 0.61
CA PRO A 719 1.93 -17.19 -0.77
C PRO A 719 0.83 -16.14 -0.99
N ASN A 720 0.08 -15.80 0.07
CA ASN A 720 -0.78 -14.62 0.15
C ASN A 720 -0.69 -14.02 1.58
N PRO A 721 -1.24 -12.82 1.81
CA PRO A 721 -1.12 -12.11 3.09
C PRO A 721 -1.71 -12.84 4.32
N ALA A 722 -2.54 -13.88 4.13
CA ALA A 722 -3.21 -14.57 5.22
C ALA A 722 -2.37 -15.69 5.87
N PHE A 723 -1.34 -16.23 5.19
CA PHE A 723 -0.62 -17.41 5.69
C PHE A 723 0.22 -17.17 6.93
N HIS A 724 0.88 -16.00 7.01
CA HIS A 724 1.63 -15.59 8.21
C HIS A 724 0.72 -15.60 9.44
N GLU A 725 -0.41 -14.89 9.33
CA GLU A 725 -1.41 -14.79 10.39
C GLU A 725 -2.05 -16.15 10.70
N ALA A 726 -2.39 -16.95 9.69
CA ALA A 726 -3.03 -18.25 9.89
C ALA A 726 -2.13 -19.21 10.69
N MET A 727 -0.84 -19.24 10.36
CA MET A 727 0.13 -20.10 11.03
C MET A 727 0.36 -19.65 12.48
N ALA A 728 0.59 -18.35 12.69
CA ALA A 728 0.74 -17.77 14.03
C ALA A 728 -0.49 -18.03 14.90
N ASN A 729 -1.70 -17.81 14.36
CA ASN A 729 -2.94 -18.06 15.07
C ASN A 729 -3.18 -19.55 15.37
N ALA A 730 -2.76 -20.48 14.49
CA ALA A 730 -2.86 -21.92 14.76
C ALA A 730 -1.98 -22.34 15.95
N ILE A 731 -0.78 -21.76 16.08
CA ILE A 731 0.07 -21.95 17.26
C ILE A 731 -0.61 -21.35 18.50
N SER A 732 -1.16 -20.12 18.40
CA SER A 732 -1.90 -19.46 19.47
C SER A 732 -3.07 -20.30 20.01
N LEU A 733 -3.80 -21.02 19.14
CA LEU A 733 -4.87 -21.95 19.56
C LEU A 733 -4.34 -23.07 20.47
N CYS A 734 -3.18 -23.65 20.13
CA CYS A 734 -2.56 -24.70 20.93
C CYS A 734 -2.13 -24.19 22.30
N VAL A 735 -1.40 -23.06 22.34
CA VAL A 735 -0.76 -22.56 23.56
C VAL A 735 -1.75 -21.88 24.51
N GLY A 736 -2.79 -21.22 23.98
CA GLY A 736 -3.87 -20.65 24.75
C GLY A 736 -4.93 -21.66 25.20
N GLY A 737 -4.87 -22.90 24.69
CA GLY A 737 -5.84 -23.95 25.03
C GLY A 737 -5.67 -24.49 26.45
N PRO A 738 -6.76 -24.86 27.16
CA PRO A 738 -6.69 -25.39 28.53
C PRO A 738 -5.75 -26.59 28.70
N ALA A 739 -5.65 -27.46 27.68
CA ALA A 739 -4.78 -28.62 27.68
C ALA A 739 -3.28 -28.27 27.70
N HIS A 740 -2.88 -27.11 27.18
CA HIS A 740 -1.49 -26.65 27.22
C HIS A 740 -1.18 -25.93 28.52
N LEU A 741 -2.06 -25.03 28.96
CA LEU A 741 -1.93 -24.32 30.24
C LEU A 741 -1.81 -25.29 31.42
N GLN A 742 -2.53 -26.40 31.38
CA GLN A 742 -2.42 -27.44 32.40
C GLN A 742 -1.05 -28.15 32.38
N LYS A 743 -0.50 -28.46 31.19
CA LYS A 743 0.85 -29.05 31.08
C LYS A 743 1.94 -28.13 31.62
N LEU A 744 1.75 -26.81 31.50
CA LEU A 744 2.64 -25.80 32.08
C LEU A 744 2.43 -25.61 33.59
N GLY A 745 1.43 -26.26 34.19
CA GLY A 745 1.06 -26.08 35.59
C GLY A 745 0.40 -24.73 35.88
N LEU A 746 -0.07 -24.01 34.85
CA LEU A 746 -0.80 -22.74 34.98
C LEU A 746 -2.30 -22.97 35.21
N LEU A 747 -2.78 -24.21 35.05
CA LEU A 747 -4.15 -24.62 35.34
C LEU A 747 -4.14 -25.89 36.21
N ASN A 748 -4.64 -25.80 37.45
CA ASN A 748 -4.54 -26.85 38.47
C ASN A 748 -5.72 -27.84 38.50
N THR A 749 -6.74 -27.65 37.67
CA THR A 749 -7.95 -28.49 37.69
C THR A 749 -7.63 -29.92 37.20
N PRO A 750 -7.99 -30.98 37.96
CA PRO A 750 -7.81 -32.36 37.52
C PRO A 750 -8.62 -32.62 36.25
N VAL A 751 -7.93 -33.07 35.20
CA VAL A 751 -8.54 -33.41 33.91
C VAL A 751 -9.40 -34.66 34.06
N SER A 752 -10.70 -34.45 34.18
CA SER A 752 -11.65 -35.27 33.43
C SER A 752 -12.01 -34.60 32.08
N VAL A 753 -11.09 -33.79 31.52
CA VAL A 753 -11.23 -33.15 30.19
C VAL A 753 -11.15 -34.13 29.01
N LEU A 754 -10.98 -35.43 29.26
CA LEU A 754 -11.09 -36.49 28.24
C LEU A 754 -12.45 -36.47 27.51
N ASN A 755 -13.51 -35.92 28.12
CA ASN A 755 -14.84 -35.86 27.52
C ASN A 755 -15.20 -34.52 26.85
N GLY A 756 -14.31 -33.52 26.86
CA GLY A 756 -14.48 -32.24 26.14
C GLY A 756 -15.58 -31.28 26.61
N ASN A 757 -16.52 -31.69 27.46
CA ASN A 757 -17.69 -30.91 27.87
C ASN A 757 -17.59 -30.34 29.30
N THR A 758 -16.47 -29.71 29.65
CA THR A 758 -16.37 -28.99 30.93
C THR A 758 -16.83 -27.54 30.76
N MET A 759 -17.33 -26.92 31.82
CA MET A 759 -17.71 -25.49 31.77
C MET A 759 -16.51 -24.58 31.46
N ILE A 760 -15.30 -24.97 31.88
CA ILE A 760 -14.05 -24.29 31.50
C ILE A 760 -13.84 -24.32 29.99
N ASN A 761 -14.06 -25.46 29.33
CA ASN A 761 -13.93 -25.56 27.87
C ASN A 761 -15.00 -24.72 27.17
N ILE A 762 -16.24 -24.69 27.68
CA ILE A 762 -17.29 -23.84 27.10
C ILE A 762 -16.96 -22.36 27.25
N GLU A 763 -16.44 -21.90 28.39
CA GLU A 763 -16.03 -20.50 28.54
C GLU A 763 -14.83 -20.14 27.67
N TYR A 764 -13.84 -21.04 27.54
CA TYR A 764 -12.74 -20.89 26.58
C TYR A 764 -13.24 -20.71 25.15
N LEU A 765 -14.12 -21.63 24.71
CA LEU A 765 -14.71 -21.60 23.37
C LEU A 765 -15.55 -20.33 23.17
N LEU A 766 -16.34 -19.93 24.15
CA LEU A 766 -17.17 -18.72 24.08
C LEU A 766 -16.30 -17.46 23.95
N ASN A 767 -15.25 -17.35 24.75
CA ASN A 767 -14.30 -16.22 24.69
C ASN A 767 -13.65 -16.15 23.29
N LEU A 768 -13.16 -17.28 22.78
CA LEU A 768 -12.59 -17.34 21.44
C LEU A 768 -13.62 -17.05 20.33
N ALA A 769 -14.87 -17.50 20.49
CA ALA A 769 -15.93 -17.24 19.53
C ALA A 769 -16.30 -15.76 19.46
N LEU A 770 -16.35 -15.06 20.60
CA LEU A 770 -16.57 -13.61 20.70
C LEU A 770 -15.42 -12.78 20.09
N ASP A 771 -14.22 -13.35 20.02
CA ASP A 771 -13.09 -12.77 19.28
C ASP A 771 -13.22 -13.04 17.78
N LYS A 772 -13.25 -14.32 17.38
CA LYS A 772 -13.03 -14.74 16.00
C LYS A 772 -14.26 -14.56 15.11
N LEU A 773 -15.46 -14.94 15.55
CA LEU A 773 -16.63 -14.95 14.67
C LEU A 773 -17.14 -13.54 14.32
N PRO A 774 -17.27 -12.59 15.29
CA PRO A 774 -17.56 -11.20 14.97
C PRO A 774 -16.50 -10.56 14.07
N PHE A 775 -15.22 -10.93 14.25
CA PHE A 775 -14.12 -10.42 13.45
C PHE A 775 -14.15 -10.92 12.00
N MET A 776 -14.52 -12.19 11.78
CA MET A 776 -14.79 -12.74 10.44
C MET A 776 -15.94 -12.00 9.76
N ALA A 777 -17.05 -11.78 10.48
CA ALA A 777 -18.20 -11.06 9.95
C ALA A 777 -17.84 -9.61 9.59
N PHE A 778 -17.08 -8.93 10.46
CA PHE A 778 -16.57 -7.58 10.24
C PHE A 778 -15.66 -7.49 9.01
N SER A 779 -14.67 -8.38 8.93
CA SER A 779 -13.66 -8.35 7.87
C SER A 779 -14.28 -8.60 6.49
N LEU A 780 -15.22 -9.53 6.41
CA LEU A 780 -15.97 -9.79 5.18
C LEU A 780 -16.87 -8.62 4.78
N ALA A 781 -17.58 -8.01 5.74
CA ALA A 781 -18.44 -6.85 5.48
C ALA A 781 -17.61 -5.65 4.96
N LEU A 782 -16.46 -5.39 5.59
CA LEU A 782 -15.56 -4.32 5.19
C LEU A 782 -15.04 -4.53 3.78
N GLU A 783 -14.58 -5.75 3.45
CA GLU A 783 -13.97 -5.93 2.14
C GLU A 783 -14.97 -6.03 1.00
N LYS A 784 -16.15 -6.62 1.24
CA LYS A 784 -17.24 -6.54 0.27
C LYS A 784 -17.70 -5.10 0.04
N TRP A 785 -17.66 -4.25 1.07
CA TRP A 785 -17.93 -2.82 0.92
C TRP A 785 -16.86 -2.15 0.04
N ARG A 786 -15.58 -2.42 0.31
CA ARG A 786 -14.48 -1.80 -0.42
C ARG A 786 -14.48 -2.21 -1.90
N TRP A 787 -14.64 -3.50 -2.19
CA TRP A 787 -14.78 -3.99 -3.57
C TRP A 787 -15.96 -3.33 -4.30
N TYR A 788 -17.10 -3.20 -3.62
CA TYR A 788 -18.26 -2.50 -4.18
C TYR A 788 -17.94 -1.03 -4.51
N VAL A 789 -17.23 -0.32 -3.62
CA VAL A 789 -16.91 1.09 -3.82
C VAL A 789 -15.89 1.29 -4.95
N PHE A 790 -14.93 0.37 -5.12
CA PHE A 790 -14.05 0.38 -6.28
C PHE A 790 -14.82 0.13 -7.59
N GLU A 791 -15.73 -0.84 -7.61
CA GLU A 791 -16.49 -1.21 -8.81
C GLU A 791 -17.59 -0.17 -9.18
N LYS A 792 -18.32 0.35 -8.19
CA LYS A 792 -19.53 1.19 -8.39
C LYS A 792 -19.30 2.67 -8.09
N GLY A 793 -18.15 3.04 -7.53
CA GLY A 793 -17.83 4.39 -7.11
C GLY A 793 -18.39 4.77 -5.73
N PRO A 794 -18.14 6.02 -5.28
CA PRO A 794 -18.37 6.45 -3.90
C PRO A 794 -19.82 6.86 -3.57
N VAL A 795 -20.72 6.91 -4.57
CA VAL A 795 -22.11 7.34 -4.36
C VAL A 795 -22.83 6.33 -3.46
N GLY A 796 -23.41 6.82 -2.36
CA GLY A 796 -24.11 5.97 -1.39
C GLY A 796 -23.19 5.07 -0.54
N MET A 797 -21.86 5.29 -0.55
CA MET A 797 -20.92 4.39 0.13
C MET A 797 -21.20 4.22 1.64
N ASN A 798 -21.70 5.24 2.33
CA ASN A 798 -22.01 5.13 3.76
C ASN A 798 -23.26 4.29 4.03
N ALA A 799 -24.29 4.43 3.19
CA ALA A 799 -25.48 3.60 3.27
C ALA A 799 -25.14 2.14 2.96
N ARG A 800 -24.30 1.90 1.95
CA ARG A 800 -23.83 0.56 1.58
C ARG A 800 -22.98 -0.08 2.67
N TRP A 801 -22.16 0.69 3.35
CA TRP A 801 -21.40 0.23 4.53
C TRP A 801 -22.36 -0.35 5.56
N TRP A 802 -23.39 0.40 5.96
CA TRP A 802 -24.34 -0.05 6.98
C TRP A 802 -25.24 -1.21 6.52
N GLU A 803 -25.61 -1.26 5.24
CA GLU A 803 -26.32 -2.41 4.67
C GLU A 803 -25.50 -3.71 4.84
N LEU A 804 -24.20 -3.67 4.51
CA LEU A 804 -23.33 -4.83 4.61
C LEU A 804 -23.04 -5.20 6.08
N ARG A 805 -22.93 -4.21 6.96
CA ARG A 805 -22.81 -4.42 8.41
C ARG A 805 -24.05 -5.12 8.98
N LEU A 806 -25.25 -4.68 8.60
CA LEU A 806 -26.49 -5.35 8.99
C LEU A 806 -26.57 -6.77 8.42
N ARG A 807 -26.22 -6.95 7.14
CA ARG A 807 -26.32 -8.25 6.46
C ARG A 807 -25.38 -9.30 7.02
N TYR A 808 -24.12 -8.94 7.28
CA TYR A 808 -23.08 -9.89 7.68
C TYR A 808 -22.89 -9.96 9.20
N GLN A 809 -22.95 -8.83 9.92
CA GLN A 809 -22.73 -8.80 11.37
C GLN A 809 -24.03 -8.74 12.19
N GLY A 810 -25.16 -8.33 11.60
CA GLY A 810 -26.40 -8.15 12.36
C GLY A 810 -26.38 -6.95 13.29
N ILE A 811 -25.72 -5.88 12.86
CA ILE A 811 -25.55 -4.66 13.65
C ILE A 811 -25.98 -3.42 12.89
N ILE A 812 -26.46 -2.42 13.63
CA ILE A 812 -26.98 -1.15 13.12
C ILE A 812 -26.25 0.03 13.77
N PRO A 813 -26.22 1.21 13.12
CA PRO A 813 -25.73 2.41 13.79
C PRO A 813 -26.70 2.79 14.92
N PRO A 814 -26.22 3.34 16.05
CA PRO A 814 -27.10 3.77 17.14
C PRO A 814 -27.89 5.04 16.85
N LEU A 815 -27.57 5.73 15.76
CA LEU A 815 -28.12 7.02 15.35
C LEU A 815 -28.22 7.05 13.82
N VAL A 816 -29.02 7.98 13.30
CA VAL A 816 -29.17 8.18 11.85
C VAL A 816 -27.85 8.60 11.22
N ARG A 817 -27.47 7.97 10.10
CA ARG A 817 -26.26 8.22 9.31
C ARG A 817 -26.65 8.55 7.86
N GLY A 818 -26.54 9.82 7.48
CA GLY A 818 -26.84 10.29 6.12
C GLY A 818 -25.65 10.27 5.16
N TYR A 819 -25.81 11.01 4.06
CA TYR A 819 -24.82 11.14 2.99
C TYR A 819 -23.57 11.88 3.47
N GLU A 820 -23.69 12.84 4.38
CA GLU A 820 -22.59 13.62 4.98
C GLU A 820 -21.56 12.77 5.75
N HIS A 821 -21.95 11.57 6.18
CA HIS A 821 -21.10 10.70 6.97
C HIS A 821 -20.19 9.80 6.11
N PHE A 822 -19.10 9.35 6.73
CA PHE A 822 -18.19 8.35 6.16
C PHE A 822 -17.64 7.44 7.27
N ASP A 823 -18.49 6.54 7.77
CA ASP A 823 -18.20 5.69 8.93
C ASP A 823 -17.12 4.65 8.67
N ALA A 824 -17.00 4.16 7.42
CA ALA A 824 -15.90 3.29 7.02
C ALA A 824 -14.54 3.98 7.16
N GLY A 825 -14.46 5.29 6.91
CA GLY A 825 -13.25 6.10 7.08
C GLY A 825 -12.77 6.20 8.54
N ALA A 826 -13.64 5.93 9.51
CA ALA A 826 -13.29 5.88 10.92
C ALA A 826 -12.53 4.59 11.31
N LYS A 827 -12.18 3.72 10.35
CA LYS A 827 -11.32 2.55 10.52
C LYS A 827 -9.99 2.75 9.79
N TYR A 828 -8.88 2.61 10.52
CA TYR A 828 -7.54 2.85 10.01
C TYR A 828 -7.24 2.15 8.67
N HIS A 829 -7.52 0.85 8.56
CA HIS A 829 -7.23 0.06 7.35
C HIS A 829 -7.93 0.56 6.08
N VAL A 830 -9.06 1.27 6.21
CA VAL A 830 -9.75 1.87 5.06
C VAL A 830 -8.97 3.08 4.55
N ILE A 831 -8.51 3.93 5.46
CA ILE A 831 -7.80 5.17 5.10
C ILE A 831 -6.31 4.97 4.83
N SER A 832 -5.77 3.78 5.14
CA SER A 832 -4.35 3.48 5.03
C SER A 832 -3.95 2.64 3.82
N ASP A 833 -4.88 2.34 2.90
CA ASP A 833 -4.71 1.44 1.75
C ASP A 833 -4.25 0.03 2.18
N GLN A 834 -4.85 -0.52 3.24
CA GLN A 834 -4.49 -1.84 3.77
C GLN A 834 -5.63 -2.83 3.60
N ASP A 835 -5.32 -3.97 2.98
CA ASP A 835 -6.22 -5.10 2.82
C ASP A 835 -6.67 -5.69 4.17
N TYR A 836 -7.89 -6.21 4.18
CA TYR A 836 -8.60 -6.67 5.35
C TYR A 836 -9.18 -8.07 5.20
N ILE A 837 -9.43 -8.53 3.97
CA ILE A 837 -9.91 -9.91 3.72
C ILE A 837 -8.91 -10.97 4.18
N LYS A 838 -7.62 -10.64 4.28
CA LYS A 838 -6.58 -11.53 4.83
C LYS A 838 -6.94 -12.08 6.21
N TYR A 839 -7.61 -11.29 7.04
CA TYR A 839 -8.01 -11.71 8.39
C TYR A 839 -9.12 -12.77 8.37
N PHE A 840 -10.06 -12.67 7.42
CA PHE A 840 -11.09 -13.68 7.19
C PHE A 840 -10.44 -15.00 6.74
N VAL A 841 -9.60 -14.93 5.70
CA VAL A 841 -8.91 -16.10 5.14
C VAL A 841 -7.98 -16.74 6.17
N ALA A 842 -7.25 -15.92 6.94
CA ALA A 842 -6.36 -16.39 7.99
C ALA A 842 -7.14 -17.15 9.07
N THR A 843 -8.33 -16.66 9.43
CA THR A 843 -9.18 -17.34 10.43
C THR A 843 -9.71 -18.68 9.91
N VAL A 844 -10.06 -18.80 8.63
CA VAL A 844 -10.44 -20.12 8.06
C VAL A 844 -9.23 -21.06 8.06
N LEU A 845 -8.11 -20.57 7.53
CA LEU A 845 -6.90 -21.35 7.36
C LEU A 845 -6.27 -21.76 8.71
N GLN A 846 -6.37 -20.95 9.77
CA GLN A 846 -5.81 -21.28 11.08
C GLN A 846 -6.39 -22.60 11.63
N PHE A 847 -7.71 -22.81 11.49
CA PHE A 847 -8.36 -24.03 12.00
C PHE A 847 -8.05 -25.23 11.12
N GLN A 848 -7.90 -25.01 9.81
CA GLN A 848 -7.46 -26.05 8.88
C GLN A 848 -6.01 -26.49 9.17
N ILE A 849 -5.09 -25.54 9.38
CA ILE A 849 -3.72 -25.82 9.84
C ILE A 849 -3.77 -26.58 11.17
N TYR A 850 -4.47 -26.04 12.16
CA TYR A 850 -4.56 -26.62 13.50
C TYR A 850 -5.06 -28.07 13.46
N SER A 851 -6.12 -28.36 12.68
CA SER A 851 -6.64 -29.72 12.49
C SER A 851 -5.61 -30.68 11.91
N GLU A 852 -4.84 -30.28 10.89
CA GLU A 852 -3.80 -31.14 10.31
C GLU A 852 -2.64 -31.37 11.30
N LEU A 853 -2.26 -30.36 12.09
CA LEU A 853 -1.25 -30.52 13.14
C LEU A 853 -1.72 -31.45 14.27
N CYS A 854 -3.01 -31.41 14.61
CA CYS A 854 -3.63 -32.30 15.59
C CYS A 854 -3.71 -33.76 15.10
N LEU A 855 -4.06 -33.96 13.83
CA LEU A 855 -4.00 -35.27 13.19
C LEU A 855 -2.57 -35.82 13.21
N ALA A 856 -1.59 -34.99 12.90
CA ALA A 856 -0.17 -35.34 12.90
C ALA A 856 0.37 -35.64 14.31
N SER A 857 -0.19 -35.04 15.37
CA SER A 857 0.16 -35.34 16.76
C SER A 857 -0.59 -36.54 17.34
N HIS A 858 -1.37 -37.26 16.52
CA HIS A 858 -2.20 -38.39 16.94
C HIS A 858 -3.22 -38.02 18.03
N HIS A 859 -3.75 -36.79 17.99
CA HIS A 859 -4.79 -36.34 18.90
C HIS A 859 -6.07 -37.16 18.76
N VAL A 860 -6.72 -37.45 19.89
CA VAL A 860 -8.01 -38.15 19.96
C VAL A 860 -8.95 -37.31 20.83
N GLY A 861 -10.21 -37.19 20.39
CA GLY A 861 -11.23 -36.41 21.08
C GLY A 861 -11.55 -35.09 20.37
N PRO A 862 -12.31 -34.19 21.01
CA PRO A 862 -12.71 -32.93 20.40
C PRO A 862 -11.53 -32.06 20.00
N LEU A 863 -11.62 -31.40 18.85
CA LEU A 863 -10.49 -30.67 18.26
C LEU A 863 -9.95 -29.56 19.19
N HIS A 864 -10.82 -28.83 19.88
CA HIS A 864 -10.43 -27.75 20.80
C HIS A 864 -9.61 -28.21 22.03
N THR A 865 -9.50 -29.52 22.27
CA THR A 865 -8.67 -30.08 23.36
C THR A 865 -7.28 -30.49 22.88
N CYS A 866 -7.00 -30.36 21.59
CA CYS A 866 -5.72 -30.75 21.01
C CYS A 866 -4.56 -29.93 21.56
N ASN A 867 -3.43 -30.62 21.75
CA ASN A 867 -2.18 -30.00 22.15
C ASN A 867 -1.01 -30.75 21.50
N PHE A 868 -0.46 -30.19 20.42
CA PHE A 868 0.65 -30.77 19.67
C PHE A 868 2.05 -30.39 20.20
N TYR A 869 2.13 -29.78 21.39
CA TYR A 869 3.39 -29.59 22.10
C TYR A 869 4.19 -30.90 22.19
N ARG A 870 5.49 -30.85 21.85
CA ARG A 870 6.41 -32.01 21.70
C ARG A 870 6.10 -32.98 20.55
N SER A 871 5.17 -32.66 19.64
CA SER A 871 4.97 -33.45 18.42
C SER A 871 5.97 -33.07 17.33
N ARG A 872 6.98 -33.93 17.12
CA ARG A 872 7.96 -33.76 16.03
C ARG A 872 7.32 -33.87 14.64
N GLU A 873 6.23 -34.62 14.51
CA GLU A 873 5.49 -34.76 13.26
C GLU A 873 4.79 -33.43 12.89
N ALA A 874 4.17 -32.77 13.87
CA ALA A 874 3.55 -31.47 13.67
C ALA A 874 4.60 -30.40 13.29
N GLY A 875 5.75 -30.39 13.98
CA GLY A 875 6.85 -29.48 13.62
C GLY A 875 7.42 -29.71 12.23
N ARG A 876 7.47 -30.97 11.74
CA ARG A 876 7.84 -31.26 10.35
C ARG A 876 6.88 -30.65 9.34
N ILE A 877 5.55 -30.76 9.56
CA ILE A 877 4.56 -30.11 8.70
C ILE A 877 4.74 -28.58 8.71
N ILE A 878 4.94 -27.98 9.88
CA ILE A 878 5.15 -26.54 10.01
C ILE A 878 6.38 -26.11 9.21
N SER A 879 7.50 -26.81 9.36
CA SER A 879 8.74 -26.51 8.62
C SER A 879 8.57 -26.71 7.11
N ASP A 880 7.95 -27.81 6.67
CA ASP A 880 7.71 -28.11 5.25
C ASP A 880 6.89 -27.02 4.56
N VAL A 881 5.92 -26.44 5.27
CA VAL A 881 5.08 -25.34 4.79
C VAL A 881 5.82 -24.01 4.85
N MET A 882 6.44 -23.67 5.98
CA MET A 882 7.09 -22.38 6.18
C MET A 882 8.29 -22.17 5.23
N GLN A 883 9.08 -23.21 4.96
CA GLN A 883 10.28 -23.10 4.12
C GLN A 883 9.98 -22.74 2.65
N GLN A 884 8.75 -22.96 2.18
CA GLN A 884 8.37 -22.63 0.79
C GLN A 884 8.19 -21.13 0.58
N GLY A 885 7.82 -20.38 1.62
CA GLY A 885 7.39 -18.99 1.49
C GLY A 885 6.36 -18.82 0.35
N ALA A 886 6.61 -17.85 -0.53
CA ALA A 886 5.74 -17.51 -1.65
C ALA A 886 6.08 -18.22 -2.97
N SER A 887 7.04 -19.16 -2.94
CA SER A 887 7.48 -19.92 -4.12
C SER A 887 6.37 -20.83 -4.69
N LEU A 888 5.45 -21.27 -3.84
CA LEU A 888 4.25 -22.02 -4.23
C LEU A 888 3.02 -21.11 -4.21
N THR A 889 1.99 -21.48 -4.99
CA THR A 889 0.66 -20.86 -4.88
C THR A 889 -0.04 -21.29 -3.58
N SER A 890 -1.04 -20.52 -3.17
CA SER A 890 -1.85 -20.81 -1.98
C SER A 890 -2.45 -22.23 -2.02
N SER A 891 -3.00 -22.63 -3.17
CA SER A 891 -3.60 -23.95 -3.37
C SER A 891 -2.59 -25.10 -3.28
N GLN A 892 -1.38 -24.91 -3.81
CA GLN A 892 -0.30 -25.89 -3.71
C GLN A 892 0.19 -26.03 -2.26
N LEU A 893 0.29 -24.92 -1.53
CA LEU A 893 0.74 -24.94 -0.14
C LEU A 893 -0.31 -25.57 0.79
N ILE A 894 -1.62 -25.35 0.54
CA ILE A 894 -2.71 -26.07 1.23
C ILE A 894 -2.66 -27.57 0.94
N LYS A 895 -2.34 -27.96 -0.31
CA LYS A 895 -2.17 -29.37 -0.68
C LYS A 895 -0.98 -29.99 0.06
N LEU A 896 0.12 -29.27 0.22
CA LEU A 896 1.26 -29.73 1.02
C LEU A 896 0.89 -29.89 2.49
N LEU A 897 0.29 -28.86 3.10
CA LEU A 897 -0.17 -28.84 4.49
C LEU A 897 -1.09 -30.03 4.80
N THR A 898 -2.05 -30.30 3.93
CA THR A 898 -3.05 -31.36 4.11
C THR A 898 -2.58 -32.72 3.57
N ARG A 899 -1.30 -32.85 3.21
CA ARG A 899 -0.67 -34.08 2.68
C ARG A 899 -1.45 -34.67 1.50
N GLY A 900 -1.93 -33.80 0.62
CA GLY A 900 -2.63 -34.17 -0.61
C GLY A 900 -4.14 -34.31 -0.49
N LYS A 901 -4.74 -34.19 0.70
CA LYS A 901 -6.21 -34.37 0.90
C LYS A 901 -7.04 -33.32 0.17
N THR A 902 -6.60 -32.07 0.17
CA THR A 902 -7.31 -30.96 -0.49
C THR A 902 -6.36 -29.85 -0.87
N SER A 903 -6.69 -29.08 -1.91
CA SER A 903 -5.99 -27.85 -2.28
C SER A 903 -6.83 -26.59 -2.01
N ARG A 904 -7.95 -26.73 -1.29
CA ARG A 904 -8.94 -25.67 -1.08
C ARG A 904 -9.06 -25.30 0.39
N LEU A 905 -9.46 -24.06 0.64
CA LEU A 905 -9.88 -23.59 1.96
C LEU A 905 -11.13 -24.34 2.41
N SER A 906 -11.20 -24.69 3.70
CA SER A 906 -12.34 -25.35 4.32
C SER A 906 -12.63 -24.78 5.70
N VAL A 907 -13.90 -24.51 5.98
CA VAL A 907 -14.38 -24.11 7.31
C VAL A 907 -14.78 -25.28 8.20
N GLU A 908 -14.78 -26.53 7.69
CA GLU A 908 -15.18 -27.68 8.51
C GLU A 908 -14.34 -27.82 9.79
N PRO A 909 -13.00 -27.63 9.76
CA PRO A 909 -12.21 -27.63 10.99
C PRO A 909 -12.61 -26.55 12.00
N LEU A 910 -13.08 -25.38 11.54
CA LEU A 910 -13.58 -24.32 12.42
C LEU A 910 -14.89 -24.76 13.09
N LEU A 911 -15.82 -25.32 12.31
CA LEU A 911 -17.10 -25.82 12.83
C LEU A 911 -16.89 -27.00 13.79
N ASP A 912 -16.01 -27.94 13.46
CA ASP A 912 -15.61 -29.04 14.33
C ASP A 912 -15.03 -28.55 15.66
N PHE A 913 -14.22 -27.49 15.64
CA PHE A 913 -13.64 -26.88 16.83
C PHE A 913 -14.71 -26.33 17.78
N PHE A 914 -15.68 -25.60 17.22
CA PHE A 914 -16.74 -24.93 17.99
C PHE A 914 -18.01 -25.76 18.23
N ARG A 915 -18.11 -26.98 17.68
CA ARG A 915 -19.30 -27.85 17.83
C ARG A 915 -19.83 -27.98 19.27
N PRO A 916 -18.98 -28.15 20.31
CA PRO A 916 -19.47 -28.20 21.69
C PRO A 916 -20.11 -26.88 22.16
N LEU A 917 -19.55 -25.75 21.74
CA LEU A 917 -20.11 -24.43 22.02
C LEU A 917 -21.43 -24.21 21.27
N GLU A 918 -21.52 -24.64 20.01
CA GLU A 918 -22.75 -24.54 19.22
C GLU A 918 -23.92 -25.23 19.92
N ALA A 919 -23.73 -26.49 20.34
CA ALA A 919 -24.74 -27.26 21.07
C ALA A 919 -25.11 -26.58 22.41
N TRP A 920 -24.14 -25.99 23.10
CA TRP A 920 -24.40 -25.22 24.32
C TRP A 920 -25.21 -23.94 24.03
N LEU A 921 -24.86 -23.18 23.00
CA LEU A 921 -25.57 -21.96 22.60
C LEU A 921 -27.01 -22.26 22.17
N GLU A 922 -27.24 -23.35 21.44
CA GLU A 922 -28.57 -23.83 21.08
C GLU A 922 -29.44 -24.05 22.33
N LEU A 923 -28.88 -24.69 23.36
CA LEU A 923 -29.58 -24.87 24.64
C LEU A 923 -29.84 -23.53 25.34
N GLN A 924 -28.87 -22.61 25.31
CA GLN A 924 -29.03 -21.28 25.91
C GLN A 924 -30.05 -20.40 25.18
N ASN A 925 -30.26 -20.64 23.89
CA ASN A 925 -31.13 -19.84 23.01
C ASN A 925 -32.46 -20.54 22.71
N ARG A 926 -32.75 -21.69 23.32
CA ARG A 926 -33.95 -22.50 23.02
C ARG A 926 -35.28 -21.74 23.15
N ASP A 927 -35.32 -20.77 24.07
CA ASP A 927 -36.51 -19.99 24.41
C ASP A 927 -36.55 -18.64 23.65
N GLU A 928 -35.56 -18.37 22.79
CA GLU A 928 -35.47 -17.13 22.01
C GLU A 928 -36.34 -17.20 20.75
N PRO A 929 -37.09 -16.13 20.42
CA PRO A 929 -38.02 -16.15 19.29
C PRO A 929 -37.31 -16.15 17.93
N VAL A 930 -36.07 -15.66 17.87
CA VAL A 930 -35.28 -15.51 16.64
C VAL A 930 -33.81 -15.87 16.90
N ILE A 931 -33.30 -16.82 16.13
CA ILE A 931 -31.87 -17.10 16.02
C ILE A 931 -31.26 -16.20 14.94
N GLY A 932 -30.24 -15.40 15.31
CA GLY A 932 -29.81 -14.25 14.51
C GLY A 932 -30.76 -13.07 14.71
N TRP A 933 -31.04 -12.29 13.68
CA TRP A 933 -31.84 -11.05 13.76
C TRP A 933 -32.88 -10.95 12.65
N SER A 934 -33.96 -10.24 12.95
CA SER A 934 -34.98 -9.79 12.02
C SER A 934 -34.88 -8.27 11.88
N SER A 935 -34.70 -7.78 10.66
CA SER A 935 -34.59 -6.33 10.36
C SER A 935 -35.95 -5.74 10.00
N ARG A 936 -36.26 -4.57 10.57
CA ARG A 936 -37.45 -3.75 10.26
C ARG A 936 -37.09 -2.55 9.39
N MET A 937 -38.11 -1.91 8.81
CA MET A 937 -37.91 -0.68 8.04
C MET A 937 -37.25 0.43 8.88
N GLU A 938 -37.55 0.50 10.18
CA GLU A 938 -36.92 1.45 11.11
C GLU A 938 -35.41 1.24 11.23
N ASP A 939 -34.96 -0.03 11.22
CA ASP A 939 -33.53 -0.37 11.31
C ASP A 939 -32.78 0.10 10.04
N VAL A 940 -33.42 -0.05 8.86
CA VAL A 940 -32.87 0.38 7.57
C VAL A 940 -32.92 1.90 7.41
N ALA A 941 -33.98 2.54 7.92
CA ALA A 941 -34.17 3.99 7.87
C ALA A 941 -33.05 4.77 8.58
N LEU A 942 -32.29 4.12 9.47
CA LEU A 942 -31.13 4.71 10.14
C LEU A 942 -29.99 5.06 9.17
N TYR A 943 -29.87 4.41 8.01
CA TYR A 943 -28.78 4.67 7.06
C TYR A 943 -29.23 4.76 5.60
N GLN A 944 -30.50 4.48 5.33
CA GLN A 944 -31.18 4.74 4.06
C GLN A 944 -32.49 5.46 4.39
N PRO A 945 -32.48 6.80 4.50
CA PRO A 945 -33.70 7.55 4.76
C PRO A 945 -34.76 7.17 3.72
N LEU A 946 -35.94 6.79 4.19
CA LEU A 946 -37.07 6.50 3.30
C LEU A 946 -37.33 7.75 2.46
N GLU A 947 -37.03 7.69 1.16
CA GLU A 947 -37.64 8.62 0.22
C GLU A 947 -39.15 8.41 0.33
N ARG A 948 -39.82 9.31 1.04
CA ARG A 948 -41.28 9.41 1.05
C ARG A 948 -41.71 9.59 -0.40
N ASN A 949 -42.09 8.49 -1.07
CA ASN A 949 -42.67 8.41 -2.41
C ASN A 949 -42.62 9.73 -3.19
N GLY A 950 -41.41 10.10 -3.63
CA GLY A 950 -41.16 11.19 -4.56
C GLY A 950 -41.38 10.78 -6.01
N ARG A 951 -42.03 9.63 -6.26
CA ARG A 951 -42.44 9.21 -7.61
C ARG A 951 -43.34 10.25 -8.29
N ASN A 952 -44.00 11.11 -7.52
CA ASN A 952 -44.76 12.23 -8.09
C ASN A 952 -43.92 13.50 -8.34
N ALA A 953 -42.72 13.68 -7.75
CA ALA A 953 -41.94 14.93 -7.93
C ALA A 953 -41.04 14.89 -9.17
N ALA A 954 -40.43 13.75 -9.47
CA ALA A 954 -39.65 13.57 -10.70
C ALA A 954 -40.55 13.52 -11.94
N GLU A 955 -41.72 12.87 -11.85
CA GLU A 955 -42.71 12.86 -12.93
C GLU A 955 -43.39 14.22 -13.09
N THR A 956 -43.74 14.94 -12.02
CA THR A 956 -44.29 16.31 -12.17
C THR A 956 -43.25 17.31 -12.65
N GLY A 957 -41.97 17.17 -12.28
CA GLY A 957 -40.88 18.01 -12.80
C GLY A 957 -40.63 17.77 -14.29
N ALA A 958 -40.62 16.51 -14.73
CA ALA A 958 -40.49 16.16 -16.15
C ALA A 958 -41.71 16.59 -16.96
N VAL A 959 -42.92 16.43 -16.41
CA VAL A 959 -44.17 16.86 -17.04
C VAL A 959 -44.28 18.39 -17.08
N LEU A 960 -43.85 19.13 -16.04
CA LEU A 960 -43.78 20.59 -16.10
C LEU A 960 -42.77 21.07 -17.16
N CYS A 961 -41.61 20.42 -17.26
CA CYS A 961 -40.59 20.78 -18.24
C CYS A 961 -41.09 20.52 -19.67
N TRP A 962 -41.80 19.41 -19.89
CA TRP A 962 -42.49 19.10 -21.15
C TRP A 962 -43.64 20.07 -21.45
N MET A 963 -44.46 20.44 -20.46
CA MET A 963 -45.54 21.42 -20.65
C MET A 963 -44.99 22.81 -20.96
N VAL A 964 -43.89 23.23 -20.33
CA VAL A 964 -43.21 24.51 -20.60
C VAL A 964 -42.55 24.50 -21.99
N GLN A 965 -41.96 23.39 -22.42
CA GLN A 965 -41.43 23.23 -23.78
C GLN A 965 -42.55 23.24 -24.84
N ILE A 966 -43.67 22.58 -24.58
CA ILE A 966 -44.83 22.60 -25.48
C ILE A 966 -45.43 24.02 -25.54
N LEU A 967 -45.59 24.70 -24.39
CA LEU A 967 -46.08 26.09 -24.33
C LEU A 967 -45.14 27.06 -25.07
N MET A 968 -43.83 26.92 -24.89
CA MET A 968 -42.83 27.69 -25.65
C MET A 968 -42.91 27.42 -27.15
N CYS A 969 -43.04 26.16 -27.57
CA CYS A 969 -43.18 25.79 -28.98
C CYS A 969 -44.50 26.31 -29.57
N THR A 970 -45.62 26.25 -28.86
CA THR A 970 -46.91 26.80 -29.33
C THR A 970 -46.92 28.32 -29.38
N CYS A 971 -46.23 29.00 -28.46
CA CYS A 971 -46.08 30.46 -28.50
C CYS A 971 -45.17 30.92 -29.64
N ILE A 972 -44.14 30.14 -30.01
CA ILE A 972 -43.28 30.42 -31.17
C ILE A 972 -44.03 30.15 -32.48
N TYR A 973 -44.87 29.10 -32.53
CA TYR A 973 -45.68 28.78 -33.72
C TYR A 973 -46.86 29.77 -33.94
N ALA A 974 -47.35 30.42 -32.88
CA ALA A 974 -48.36 31.48 -32.98
C ALA A 974 -47.77 32.86 -33.32
N PHE A 975 -46.43 32.99 -33.33
CA PHE A 975 -45.70 34.21 -33.69
C PHE A 975 -45.05 34.16 -35.09
N TYR A 976 -45.21 33.05 -35.81
CA TYR A 976 -44.81 32.89 -37.21
C TYR A 976 -46.01 32.96 -38.16
#